data_AF-A0A957W074-F1
#
_entry.id   AF-A0A957W074-F1
#
_cell.length_a   1.000
_cell.length_b   1.000
_cell.length_c   1.000
_cell.angle_alpha   90.00
_cell.angle_beta   90.00
_cell.angle_gamma   90.00
#
_symmetry.space_group_name_H-M   'P 1'
#
loop_
_entity.id
_entity.type
_entity.pdbx_description
1 polymer ?
#
loop_
_entity_poly.entity_id
_entity_poly.type
_entity_poly.pdbx_seq_one_letter_code
_entity_poly.pdbx_strand_id
1 'polypeptide(L)'
;MSHRSSKTPTHRATILALVVYGSLAIGLTYPLIFNLTSAVPNDIGDPLLNTWILAWDSHALLTDPLNLFNANIFHPLPNTLAYSEHLISTALLALPIQFSGEPILAYNISLLLSFPLAAFSMYLLALHWTHRRSAAFIAGLIFGFAPYRLAAIAHLQLLTFQWLPLALLFLDKALDNGQRSVVSSQRQNRFKICLTLFLTLQLLASWYLAIYTILLFTIYTVIALTLPELLPLKSPPLPPPKIPKLYKLIVPLIITFCLTLPFAYPYLSVINDLRQARPLTQALSLAATFTDYAAAAPFNILFGPLTAPARNRPNFTEENTLFLGITAPILAMIAVLWAFQTWRQVMLRTASQKSNVITQSPKPDPYFPKLAIEFILTSLCLSLIITLILTFPTPYALLAAVIPPTTIIRVPPRWIIPALFALAGLAAWGYAYLNHRLEANNSQPHRSFFTLFGVRFNLKSTLLLILCSGLLTLESLSIPLPLARVENRTSLNPAYDWLASQPANFALIELPLHSAPALEYPEVKRMYASTLGWWPLINGYSGYTPARQPILAQALADFPDDTAVIALQTLAAQLLTVPLPTPSVSQTSPSNYQNTFDSLNSTNAMNTNNSPWLYLLIHPGEAPFDRTQWETVDRWQVERNPAFRPLGQFDGDYLYQILPPNSDRFTAPPLATFGPDQTIHLLAFSLTSPTPPNPINAFNSTNSLNSTNSLTLFWQSTAPISTNYTIFIHLRAADGFVRSQADGPPVSAAYPTDRWLVREIIQDIHPLPADDFSQIDHIAIGLYDQVTGQRLPAFDTKGRRLVDDAALLRLH
;
A
#
# COMPACT_ATOMS: atom_id res chain seq x y z
N MET A 1 -1.77 -54.02 -34.89
CA MET A 1 -1.57 -52.75 -35.62
C MET A 1 -1.75 -51.58 -34.66
N SER A 2 -0.84 -50.61 -34.74
CA SER A 2 -0.48 -49.62 -33.72
C SER A 2 -1.56 -48.56 -33.43
N HIS A 3 -1.96 -48.42 -32.16
CA HIS A 3 -2.56 -47.18 -31.66
C HIS A 3 -1.46 -46.14 -31.39
N ARG A 4 -1.12 -45.37 -32.42
CA ARG A 4 -0.36 -44.11 -32.28
C ARG A 4 -1.23 -43.09 -31.53
N SER A 5 -0.80 -42.75 -30.32
CA SER A 5 -0.73 -41.40 -29.76
C SER A 5 -1.69 -40.33 -30.34
N SER A 6 -2.87 -40.16 -29.72
CA SER A 6 -3.67 -38.92 -29.78
C SER A 6 -3.83 -38.30 -28.38
N LYS A 7 -2.71 -38.01 -27.70
CA LYS A 7 -2.71 -37.30 -26.40
C LYS A 7 -2.92 -35.77 -26.52
N THR A 8 -3.32 -35.26 -27.67
CA THR A 8 -3.34 -33.82 -28.01
C THR A 8 -4.60 -32.99 -27.69
N PRO A 9 -5.81 -33.53 -27.39
CA PRO A 9 -6.99 -32.68 -27.15
C PRO A 9 -7.13 -32.17 -25.70
N THR A 10 -6.31 -32.66 -24.74
CA THR A 10 -6.50 -32.37 -23.31
C THR A 10 -5.91 -31.05 -22.83
N HIS A 11 -4.74 -30.66 -23.36
CA HIS A 11 -4.06 -29.41 -22.98
C HIS A 11 -4.70 -28.17 -23.62
N ARG A 12 -5.23 -28.30 -24.84
CA ARG A 12 -5.83 -27.19 -25.60
C ARG A 12 -7.02 -26.55 -24.87
N ALA A 13 -7.92 -27.36 -24.29
CA ALA A 13 -9.08 -26.85 -23.57
C ALA A 13 -8.69 -26.10 -22.29
N THR A 14 -7.66 -26.57 -21.58
CA THR A 14 -7.15 -25.89 -20.37
C THR A 14 -6.48 -24.56 -20.72
N ILE A 15 -5.70 -24.51 -21.80
CA ILE A 15 -5.10 -23.25 -22.29
C ILE A 15 -6.21 -22.29 -22.73
N LEU A 16 -7.22 -22.78 -23.45
CA LEU A 16 -8.35 -21.95 -23.88
C LEU A 16 -9.08 -21.32 -22.69
N ALA A 17 -9.34 -22.08 -21.62
CA ALA A 17 -9.95 -21.53 -20.41
C ALA A 17 -9.12 -20.37 -19.83
N LEU A 18 -7.80 -20.54 -19.73
CA LEU A 18 -6.90 -19.48 -19.25
C LEU A 18 -6.93 -18.24 -20.14
N VAL A 19 -6.90 -18.41 -21.47
CA VAL A 19 -6.99 -17.29 -22.43
C VAL A 19 -8.32 -16.55 -22.31
N VAL A 20 -9.44 -17.28 -22.15
CA VAL A 20 -10.76 -16.68 -21.95
C VAL A 20 -10.81 -15.89 -20.64
N TYR A 21 -10.27 -16.44 -19.55
CA TYR A 21 -10.18 -15.69 -18.29
C TYR A 21 -9.32 -14.43 -18.42
N GLY A 22 -8.17 -14.50 -19.10
CA GLY A 22 -7.34 -13.32 -19.34
C GLY A 22 -8.07 -12.26 -20.17
N SER A 23 -8.80 -12.68 -21.20
CA SER A 23 -9.59 -11.78 -22.05
C SER A 23 -10.74 -11.13 -21.28
N LEU A 24 -11.43 -11.89 -20.42
CA LEU A 24 -12.48 -11.37 -19.55
C LEU A 24 -11.94 -10.40 -18.50
N ALA A 25 -10.75 -10.64 -17.95
CA ALA A 25 -10.11 -9.70 -17.02
C ALA A 25 -9.85 -8.35 -17.69
N ILE A 26 -9.30 -8.34 -18.90
CA ILE A 26 -9.09 -7.11 -19.69
C ILE A 26 -10.43 -6.41 -19.99
N GLY A 27 -11.44 -7.18 -20.41
CA GLY A 27 -12.75 -6.63 -20.76
C GLY A 27 -13.50 -6.03 -19.57
N LEU A 28 -13.63 -6.77 -18.46
CA LEU A 28 -14.40 -6.35 -17.29
C LEU A 28 -13.71 -5.25 -16.47
N THR A 29 -12.40 -5.07 -16.63
CA THR A 29 -11.65 -3.98 -15.99
C THR A 29 -11.39 -2.80 -16.93
N TYR A 30 -11.95 -2.80 -18.14
CA TYR A 30 -11.83 -1.67 -19.06
C TYR A 30 -12.29 -0.37 -18.39
N PRO A 31 -11.54 0.75 -18.47
CA PRO A 31 -10.42 1.02 -19.38
C PRO A 31 -9.02 0.86 -18.75
N LEU A 32 -8.85 0.05 -17.69
CA LEU A 32 -7.59 -0.07 -16.94
C LEU A 32 -6.36 -0.40 -17.81
N ILE A 33 -6.53 -1.28 -18.81
CA ILE A 33 -5.44 -1.70 -19.72
C ILE A 33 -4.79 -0.53 -20.47
N PHE A 34 -5.51 0.58 -20.65
CA PHE A 34 -5.00 1.79 -21.32
C PHE A 34 -4.40 2.81 -20.35
N ASN A 35 -4.51 2.59 -19.04
CA ASN A 35 -4.09 3.52 -17.99
C ASN A 35 -3.19 2.84 -16.95
N LEU A 36 -2.44 1.80 -17.35
CA LEU A 36 -1.66 0.94 -16.45
C LEU A 36 -0.62 1.68 -15.59
N THR A 37 -0.17 2.87 -15.98
CA THR A 37 0.81 3.68 -15.26
C THR A 37 0.26 5.00 -14.72
N SER A 38 -0.97 5.36 -15.07
CA SER A 38 -1.52 6.72 -14.84
C SER A 38 -2.86 6.73 -14.12
N ALA A 39 -3.38 5.56 -13.76
CA ALA A 39 -4.59 5.45 -12.97
C ALA A 39 -4.63 4.16 -12.14
N VAL A 40 -5.42 4.19 -11.08
CA VAL A 40 -5.72 3.06 -10.20
C VAL A 40 -7.24 2.87 -10.11
N PRO A 41 -7.75 1.67 -9.79
CA PRO A 41 -9.19 1.42 -9.75
C PRO A 41 -9.87 2.15 -8.59
N ASN A 42 -11.07 2.67 -8.84
CA ASN A 42 -11.97 3.33 -7.89
C ASN A 42 -11.47 4.66 -7.31
N ASP A 43 -10.49 4.62 -6.41
CA ASP A 43 -9.99 5.76 -5.64
C ASP A 43 -8.47 5.66 -5.41
N ILE A 44 -7.86 6.68 -4.81
CA ILE A 44 -6.40 6.72 -4.59
C ILE A 44 -5.95 6.18 -3.24
N GLY A 45 -6.85 5.83 -2.31
CA GLY A 45 -6.48 5.46 -0.95
C GLY A 45 -5.79 4.10 -0.87
N ASP A 46 -6.59 3.04 -0.70
CA ASP A 46 -6.08 1.66 -0.62
C ASP A 46 -5.25 1.24 -1.85
N PRO A 47 -5.59 1.65 -3.09
CA PRO A 47 -4.76 1.32 -4.25
C PRO A 47 -3.34 1.88 -4.20
N LEU A 48 -3.13 3.13 -3.78
CA LEU A 48 -1.77 3.66 -3.65
C LEU A 48 -1.04 3.13 -2.41
N LEU A 49 -1.76 2.85 -1.31
CA LEU A 49 -1.17 2.15 -0.16
C LEU A 49 -0.61 0.79 -0.58
N ASN A 50 -1.41 -0.01 -1.28
CA ASN A 50 -0.96 -1.31 -1.80
C ASN A 50 0.14 -1.18 -2.85
N THR A 51 0.11 -0.13 -3.67
CA THR A 51 1.19 0.18 -4.63
C THR A 51 2.51 0.41 -3.90
N TRP A 52 2.49 1.23 -2.84
CA TRP A 52 3.66 1.46 -1.99
C TRP A 52 4.11 0.18 -1.27
N ILE A 53 3.20 -0.63 -0.70
CA ILE A 53 3.55 -1.91 -0.05
C ILE A 53 4.27 -2.84 -1.02
N LEU A 54 3.72 -3.05 -2.23
CA LEU A 54 4.35 -3.93 -3.23
C LEU A 54 5.73 -3.43 -3.65
N ALA A 55 5.91 -2.11 -3.74
CA ALA A 55 7.20 -1.51 -4.06
C ALA A 55 8.19 -1.64 -2.90
N TRP A 56 7.74 -1.39 -1.66
CA TRP A 56 8.52 -1.54 -0.44
C TRP A 56 8.99 -2.98 -0.26
N ASP A 57 8.08 -3.95 -0.34
CA ASP A 57 8.42 -5.37 -0.20
C ASP A 57 9.47 -5.78 -1.23
N SER A 58 9.30 -5.35 -2.48
CA SER A 58 10.24 -5.66 -3.55
C SER A 58 11.60 -5.02 -3.33
N HIS A 59 11.62 -3.78 -2.86
CA HIS A 59 12.84 -3.08 -2.46
C HIS A 59 13.51 -3.81 -1.30
N ALA A 60 12.86 -3.92 -0.16
CA ALA A 60 13.43 -4.46 1.08
C ALA A 60 13.83 -5.94 0.94
N LEU A 61 13.10 -6.77 0.20
CA LEU A 61 13.52 -8.15 -0.07
C LEU A 61 14.84 -8.25 -0.85
N LEU A 62 15.14 -7.25 -1.69
CA LEU A 62 16.36 -7.20 -2.50
C LEU A 62 17.51 -6.47 -1.80
N THR A 63 17.22 -5.50 -0.94
CA THR A 63 18.21 -4.57 -0.38
C THR A 63 18.56 -4.87 1.08
N ASP A 64 17.56 -5.12 1.93
CA ASP A 64 17.73 -5.42 3.35
C ASP A 64 16.58 -6.28 3.90
N PRO A 65 16.57 -7.61 3.61
CA PRO A 65 15.45 -8.48 3.94
C PRO A 65 15.27 -8.70 5.45
N LEU A 66 16.27 -8.40 6.28
CA LEU A 66 16.17 -8.52 7.75
C LEU A 66 15.37 -7.37 8.36
N ASN A 67 15.33 -6.22 7.70
CA ASN A 67 14.55 -5.04 8.10
C ASN A 67 13.28 -4.85 7.27
N LEU A 68 12.79 -5.91 6.60
CA LEU A 68 11.58 -5.89 5.77
C LEU A 68 10.39 -5.18 6.42
N PHE A 69 10.18 -5.36 7.73
CA PHE A 69 9.04 -4.76 8.42
C PHE A 69 9.26 -3.32 8.89
N ASN A 70 10.49 -2.80 8.85
CA ASN A 70 10.84 -1.43 9.19
C ASN A 70 10.69 -0.53 7.96
N ALA A 71 9.45 -0.36 7.52
CA ALA A 71 9.08 0.47 6.38
C ALA A 71 9.41 1.96 6.60
N ASN A 72 9.63 2.68 5.49
CA ASN A 72 10.03 4.08 5.47
C ASN A 72 8.91 5.07 5.82
N ILE A 73 7.92 4.67 6.62
CA ILE A 73 6.80 5.53 7.08
C ILE A 73 6.74 5.57 8.59
N PHE A 74 6.13 6.61 9.15
CA PHE A 74 6.00 6.84 10.59
C PHE A 74 7.34 6.79 11.34
N HIS A 75 8.43 7.12 10.67
CA HIS A 75 9.77 7.05 11.23
C HIS A 75 9.86 7.88 12.54
N PRO A 76 10.57 7.41 13.58
CA PRO A 76 11.34 6.17 13.72
C PRO A 76 10.57 4.99 14.34
N LEU A 77 9.24 4.90 14.17
CA LEU A 77 8.50 3.76 14.72
C LEU A 77 8.94 2.44 14.04
N PRO A 78 9.09 1.33 14.80
CA PRO A 78 9.48 0.04 14.24
C PRO A 78 8.26 -0.74 13.70
N ASN A 79 8.54 -1.74 12.86
CA ASN A 79 7.56 -2.69 12.33
C ASN A 79 6.36 -2.04 11.60
N THR A 80 6.58 -0.90 10.97
CA THR A 80 5.53 -0.07 10.35
C THR A 80 4.85 -0.74 9.16
N LEU A 81 5.47 -1.74 8.51
CA LEU A 81 4.80 -2.57 7.51
C LEU A 81 3.68 -3.42 8.14
N ALA A 82 3.85 -3.87 9.39
CA ALA A 82 2.85 -4.68 10.10
C ALA A 82 1.60 -3.87 10.51
N TYR A 83 1.60 -2.56 10.27
CA TYR A 83 0.45 -1.70 10.56
C TYR A 83 -0.64 -1.88 9.48
N SER A 84 -0.27 -2.45 8.32
CA SER A 84 -1.16 -2.87 7.24
C SER A 84 -0.96 -4.35 6.87
N GLU A 85 -1.58 -4.78 5.79
CA GLU A 85 -1.36 -6.08 5.15
C GLU A 85 0.00 -6.09 4.43
N HIS A 86 0.77 -7.18 4.52
CA HIS A 86 2.15 -7.21 4.01
C HIS A 86 2.30 -7.66 2.55
N LEU A 87 1.28 -8.19 1.87
CA LEU A 87 1.26 -8.59 0.43
C LEU A 87 2.45 -9.40 -0.15
N ILE A 88 3.37 -9.93 0.66
CA ILE A 88 4.62 -10.62 0.26
C ILE A 88 4.46 -11.60 -0.92
N SER A 89 3.45 -12.48 -0.93
CA SER A 89 3.32 -13.42 -2.06
C SER A 89 2.92 -12.74 -3.37
N THR A 90 2.22 -11.61 -3.29
CA THR A 90 1.89 -10.75 -4.44
C THR A 90 3.11 -9.95 -4.88
N ALA A 91 3.91 -9.42 -3.94
CA ALA A 91 5.17 -8.75 -4.25
C ALA A 91 6.15 -9.67 -5.00
N LEU A 92 6.26 -10.94 -4.58
CA LEU A 92 7.07 -11.95 -5.30
C LEU A 92 6.57 -12.21 -6.73
N LEU A 93 5.26 -12.14 -6.98
CA LEU A 93 4.71 -12.23 -8.34
C LEU A 93 4.97 -10.96 -9.16
N ALA A 94 4.94 -9.80 -8.51
CA ALA A 94 5.13 -8.50 -9.13
C ALA A 94 6.61 -8.15 -9.38
N LEU A 95 7.54 -8.83 -8.71
CA LEU A 95 8.98 -8.54 -8.71
C LEU A 95 9.58 -8.33 -10.12
N PRO A 96 9.27 -9.15 -11.15
CA PRO A 96 9.81 -8.92 -12.49
C PRO A 96 9.37 -7.58 -13.11
N ILE A 97 8.19 -7.09 -12.75
CA ILE A 97 7.61 -5.84 -13.25
C ILE A 97 8.20 -4.65 -12.50
N GLN A 98 8.55 -4.82 -11.22
CA GLN A 98 9.16 -3.77 -10.40
C GLN A 98 10.52 -3.30 -10.95
N PHE A 99 11.24 -4.14 -11.71
CA PHE A 99 12.45 -3.73 -12.42
C PHE A 99 12.21 -2.66 -13.51
N SER A 100 10.96 -2.41 -13.92
CA SER A 100 10.63 -1.27 -14.78
C SER A 100 10.81 0.07 -14.09
N GLY A 101 10.90 0.08 -12.76
CA GLY A 101 10.92 1.30 -11.96
C GLY A 101 9.55 1.94 -11.79
N GLU A 102 8.45 1.34 -12.28
CA GLU A 102 7.09 1.90 -12.25
C GLU A 102 6.16 1.14 -11.27
N PRO A 103 5.96 1.63 -10.02
CA PRO A 103 5.16 0.92 -9.02
C PRO A 103 3.68 0.73 -9.41
N ILE A 104 3.07 1.74 -10.04
CA ILE A 104 1.66 1.67 -10.47
C ILE A 104 1.47 0.56 -11.51
N LEU A 105 2.45 0.37 -12.40
CA LEU A 105 2.42 -0.72 -13.37
C LEU A 105 2.43 -2.07 -12.66
N ALA A 106 3.32 -2.25 -11.68
CA ALA A 106 3.39 -3.48 -10.90
C ALA A 106 2.09 -3.78 -10.15
N TYR A 107 1.47 -2.76 -9.54
CA TYR A 107 0.17 -2.87 -8.89
C TYR A 107 -0.94 -3.27 -9.88
N ASN A 108 -1.09 -2.53 -10.98
CA ASN A 108 -2.18 -2.77 -11.95
C ASN A 108 -2.06 -4.12 -12.66
N ILE A 109 -0.84 -4.56 -12.98
CA ILE A 109 -0.63 -5.90 -13.53
C ILE A 109 -0.95 -6.98 -12.48
N SER A 110 -0.56 -6.78 -11.22
CA SER A 110 -0.91 -7.70 -10.13
C SER A 110 -2.41 -7.81 -9.93
N LEU A 111 -3.12 -6.68 -9.97
CA LEU A 111 -4.57 -6.60 -9.95
C LEU A 111 -5.19 -7.38 -11.12
N LEU A 112 -4.74 -7.12 -12.36
CA LEU A 112 -5.22 -7.81 -13.55
C LEU A 112 -4.97 -9.31 -13.49
N LEU A 113 -3.80 -9.76 -13.01
CA LEU A 113 -3.45 -11.17 -12.86
C LEU A 113 -4.24 -11.87 -11.76
N SER A 114 -4.72 -11.14 -10.74
CA SER A 114 -5.51 -11.73 -9.65
C SER A 114 -6.78 -12.44 -10.15
N PHE A 115 -7.40 -11.93 -11.22
CA PHE A 115 -8.62 -12.47 -11.82
C PHE A 115 -8.40 -13.83 -12.54
N PRO A 116 -7.58 -13.91 -13.61
CA PRO A 116 -7.37 -15.15 -14.34
C PRO A 116 -6.63 -16.19 -13.49
N LEU A 117 -5.74 -15.79 -12.56
CA LEU A 117 -5.07 -16.76 -11.68
C LEU A 117 -6.05 -17.40 -10.69
N ALA A 118 -6.94 -16.60 -10.08
CA ALA A 118 -7.98 -17.13 -9.21
C ALA A 118 -8.93 -18.05 -10.00
N ALA A 119 -9.43 -17.59 -11.15
CA ALA A 119 -10.30 -18.38 -12.01
C ALA A 119 -9.66 -19.71 -12.42
N PHE A 120 -8.38 -19.67 -12.83
CA PHE A 120 -7.66 -20.83 -13.30
C PHE A 120 -7.34 -21.82 -12.18
N SER A 121 -6.95 -21.36 -10.99
CA SER A 121 -6.70 -22.25 -9.86
C SER A 121 -7.97 -22.96 -9.41
N MET A 122 -9.11 -22.24 -9.37
CA MET A 122 -10.41 -22.84 -9.08
C MET A 122 -10.85 -23.80 -10.18
N TYR A 123 -10.60 -23.48 -11.45
CA TYR A 123 -10.82 -24.42 -12.56
C TYR A 123 -10.06 -25.73 -12.34
N LEU A 124 -8.78 -25.68 -11.94
CA LEU A 124 -7.98 -26.90 -11.70
C LEU A 124 -8.53 -27.74 -10.53
N LEU A 125 -8.95 -27.10 -9.45
CA LEU A 125 -9.55 -27.78 -8.29
C LEU A 125 -10.92 -28.38 -8.63
N ALA A 126 -11.80 -27.59 -9.26
CA ALA A 126 -13.12 -28.07 -9.66
C ALA A 126 -13.04 -29.17 -10.74
N LEU A 127 -12.02 -29.13 -11.60
CA LEU A 127 -11.75 -30.22 -12.55
C LEU A 127 -11.31 -31.49 -11.84
N HIS A 128 -10.57 -31.37 -10.73
CA HIS A 128 -10.21 -32.50 -9.90
C HIS A 128 -11.44 -33.11 -9.20
N TRP A 129 -12.34 -32.29 -8.67
CA TRP A 129 -13.55 -32.74 -7.99
C TRP A 129 -14.61 -33.33 -8.93
N THR A 130 -14.92 -32.63 -10.02
CA THR A 130 -16.07 -32.96 -10.89
C THR A 130 -15.69 -33.84 -12.08
N HIS A 131 -14.40 -33.93 -12.41
CA HIS A 131 -13.87 -34.53 -13.64
C HIS A 131 -14.47 -33.98 -14.95
N ARG A 132 -15.14 -32.81 -14.90
CA ARG A 132 -15.82 -32.19 -16.04
C ARG A 132 -15.27 -30.79 -16.29
N ARG A 133 -14.69 -30.57 -17.48
CA ARG A 133 -14.10 -29.27 -17.86
C ARG A 133 -15.10 -28.12 -17.90
N SER A 134 -16.32 -28.36 -18.35
CA SER A 134 -17.37 -27.33 -18.40
C SER A 134 -17.79 -26.89 -16.99
N ALA A 135 -17.92 -27.83 -16.05
CA ALA A 135 -18.22 -27.53 -14.66
C ALA A 135 -17.07 -26.76 -13.99
N ALA A 136 -15.84 -27.21 -14.24
CA ALA A 136 -14.64 -26.51 -13.82
C ALA A 136 -14.54 -25.09 -14.38
N PHE A 137 -14.91 -24.90 -15.65
CA PHE A 137 -14.89 -23.58 -16.30
C PHE A 137 -15.86 -22.61 -15.63
N ILE A 138 -17.08 -23.07 -15.32
CA ILE A 138 -18.07 -22.29 -14.57
C ILE A 138 -17.58 -21.97 -13.15
N ALA A 139 -16.96 -22.93 -12.45
CA ALA A 139 -16.38 -22.67 -11.13
C ALA A 139 -15.32 -21.57 -11.16
N GLY A 140 -14.44 -21.61 -12.17
CA GLY A 140 -13.43 -20.58 -12.39
C GLY A 140 -14.04 -19.21 -12.71
N LEU A 141 -15.08 -19.15 -13.54
CA LEU A 141 -15.80 -17.90 -13.81
C LEU A 141 -16.38 -17.29 -12.54
N ILE A 142 -17.07 -18.08 -11.72
CA ILE A 142 -17.67 -17.61 -10.47
C ILE A 142 -16.59 -17.10 -9.52
N PHE A 143 -15.55 -17.90 -9.28
CA PHE A 143 -14.53 -17.55 -8.31
C PHE A 143 -13.65 -16.37 -8.73
N GLY A 144 -13.34 -16.23 -10.02
CA GLY A 144 -12.51 -15.15 -10.54
C GLY A 144 -13.27 -13.85 -10.83
N PHE A 145 -14.55 -13.92 -11.20
CA PHE A 145 -15.28 -12.79 -11.80
C PHE A 145 -16.65 -12.53 -11.18
N ALA A 146 -17.02 -13.12 -10.04
CA ALA A 146 -18.29 -12.78 -9.38
C ALA A 146 -18.42 -11.26 -9.09
N PRO A 147 -19.64 -10.70 -9.05
CA PRO A 147 -19.85 -9.25 -8.90
C PRO A 147 -19.14 -8.66 -7.68
N TYR A 148 -19.14 -9.37 -6.55
CA TYR A 148 -18.40 -8.98 -5.34
C TYR A 148 -16.91 -8.69 -5.59
N ARG A 149 -16.22 -9.45 -6.45
CA ARG A 149 -14.79 -9.21 -6.73
C ARG A 149 -14.55 -7.87 -7.42
N LEU A 150 -15.47 -7.45 -8.28
CA LEU A 150 -15.41 -6.13 -8.90
C LEU A 150 -15.82 -5.03 -7.92
N ALA A 151 -16.71 -5.33 -6.98
CA ALA A 151 -17.04 -4.39 -5.90
C ALA A 151 -15.82 -4.15 -4.98
N ALA A 152 -15.03 -5.19 -4.72
CA ALA A 152 -13.81 -5.13 -3.93
C ALA A 152 -12.55 -4.71 -4.73
N ILE A 153 -12.70 -4.11 -5.92
CA ILE A 153 -11.58 -3.86 -6.85
C ILE A 153 -10.45 -2.99 -6.29
N ALA A 154 -10.75 -2.07 -5.38
CA ALA A 154 -9.76 -1.22 -4.71
C ALA A 154 -8.85 -2.00 -3.74
N HIS A 155 -9.31 -3.17 -3.28
CA HIS A 155 -8.69 -3.95 -2.21
C HIS A 155 -7.88 -5.13 -2.77
N LEU A 156 -6.74 -4.86 -3.42
CA LEU A 156 -5.87 -5.88 -4.00
C LEU A 156 -5.53 -7.01 -3.02
N GLN A 157 -5.29 -6.66 -1.75
CA GLN A 157 -5.00 -7.57 -0.64
C GLN A 157 -6.09 -8.63 -0.39
N LEU A 158 -7.32 -8.38 -0.83
CA LEU A 158 -8.45 -9.33 -0.72
C LEU A 158 -8.62 -10.18 -2.00
N LEU A 159 -8.09 -9.71 -3.13
CA LEU A 159 -8.29 -10.33 -4.45
C LEU A 159 -7.30 -11.46 -4.74
N THR A 160 -6.17 -11.51 -4.06
CA THR A 160 -5.06 -12.45 -4.29
C THR A 160 -5.24 -13.79 -3.59
N PHE A 161 -6.36 -14.46 -3.86
CA PHE A 161 -6.78 -15.74 -3.25
C PHE A 161 -6.55 -16.96 -4.17
N GLN A 162 -5.72 -16.80 -5.21
CA GLN A 162 -5.48 -17.83 -6.21
C GLN A 162 -4.76 -19.07 -5.66
N TRP A 163 -4.06 -18.96 -4.54
CA TRP A 163 -3.24 -20.04 -4.00
C TRP A 163 -4.07 -21.07 -3.21
N LEU A 164 -5.19 -20.66 -2.58
CA LEU A 164 -6.06 -21.53 -1.82
C LEU A 164 -6.56 -22.74 -2.64
N PRO A 165 -7.15 -22.58 -3.85
CA PRO A 165 -7.61 -23.73 -4.61
C PRO A 165 -6.48 -24.71 -4.96
N LEU A 166 -5.26 -24.21 -5.20
CA LEU A 166 -4.10 -25.07 -5.44
C LEU A 166 -3.66 -25.79 -4.17
N ALA A 167 -3.63 -25.11 -3.02
CA ALA A 167 -3.32 -25.74 -1.73
C ALA A 167 -4.30 -26.89 -1.43
N LEU A 168 -5.60 -26.69 -1.62
CA LEU A 168 -6.61 -27.76 -1.45
C LEU A 168 -6.48 -28.88 -2.50
N LEU A 169 -6.17 -28.55 -3.75
CA LEU A 169 -5.91 -29.55 -4.79
C LEU A 169 -4.73 -30.47 -4.43
N PHE A 170 -3.67 -29.93 -3.86
CA PHE A 170 -2.51 -30.71 -3.45
C PHE A 170 -2.68 -31.36 -2.08
N LEU A 171 -3.56 -30.83 -1.21
CA LEU A 171 -4.03 -31.54 -0.02
C LEU A 171 -4.73 -32.84 -0.41
N ASP A 172 -5.70 -32.79 -1.34
CA ASP A 172 -6.41 -33.98 -1.83
C ASP A 172 -5.41 -35.02 -2.38
N LYS A 173 -4.51 -34.59 -3.25
CA LYS A 173 -3.48 -35.46 -3.85
C LYS A 173 -2.48 -36.00 -2.82
N ALA A 174 -2.19 -35.26 -1.75
CA ALA A 174 -1.28 -35.69 -0.69
C ALA A 174 -1.96 -36.69 0.28
N LEU A 175 -3.28 -36.61 0.43
CA LEU A 175 -4.09 -37.51 1.25
C LEU A 175 -4.54 -38.77 0.51
N ASP A 176 -4.59 -38.75 -0.82
CA ASP A 176 -4.97 -39.91 -1.63
C ASP A 176 -3.96 -41.07 -1.43
N ASN A 177 -4.44 -42.15 -0.81
CA ASN A 177 -3.73 -43.41 -0.65
C ASN A 177 -4.20 -44.33 -1.75
N GLY A 178 -3.40 -44.51 -2.80
CA GLY A 178 -3.72 -45.34 -3.95
C GLY A 178 -4.33 -46.70 -3.58
N GLN A 179 -5.66 -46.78 -3.62
CA GLN A 179 -6.38 -48.04 -3.90
C GLN A 179 -6.51 -48.25 -5.42
N ARG A 180 -6.18 -47.25 -6.25
CA ARG A 180 -6.26 -47.31 -7.72
C ARG A 180 -4.97 -47.01 -8.48
N SER A 181 -3.86 -46.68 -7.81
CA SER A 181 -2.59 -46.42 -8.50
C SER A 181 -1.40 -46.61 -7.56
N VAL A 182 -0.41 -47.41 -7.97
CA VAL A 182 0.95 -47.42 -7.43
C VAL A 182 1.57 -46.06 -7.76
N VAL A 183 1.29 -45.04 -6.95
CA VAL A 183 1.93 -43.72 -7.08
C VAL A 183 3.33 -43.84 -6.47
N SER A 184 4.36 -43.59 -7.26
CA SER A 184 5.74 -43.64 -6.77
C SER A 184 5.94 -42.67 -5.60
N SER A 185 6.75 -43.05 -4.60
CA SER A 185 7.07 -42.21 -3.44
C SER A 185 7.54 -40.80 -3.83
N GLN A 186 8.25 -40.70 -4.97
CA GLN A 186 8.71 -39.42 -5.53
C GLN A 186 7.54 -38.50 -5.93
N ARG A 187 6.47 -39.03 -6.51
CA ARG A 187 5.31 -38.23 -6.92
C ARG A 187 4.50 -37.77 -5.70
N GLN A 188 4.42 -38.58 -4.66
CA GLN A 188 3.80 -38.17 -3.38
C GLN A 188 4.56 -37.02 -2.72
N ASN A 189 5.90 -37.08 -2.72
CA ASN A 189 6.73 -36.00 -2.20
C ASN A 189 6.55 -34.70 -2.99
N ARG A 190 6.40 -34.78 -4.33
CA ARG A 190 6.08 -33.60 -5.15
C ARG A 190 4.74 -32.96 -4.76
N PHE A 191 3.71 -33.74 -4.47
CA PHE A 191 2.43 -33.20 -4.01
C PHE A 191 2.53 -32.52 -2.65
N LYS A 192 3.30 -33.08 -1.72
CA LYS A 192 3.59 -32.46 -0.43
C LYS A 192 4.35 -31.14 -0.58
N ILE A 193 5.35 -31.08 -1.45
CA ILE A 193 6.11 -29.85 -1.75
C ILE A 193 5.18 -28.80 -2.35
N CYS A 194 4.33 -29.17 -3.31
CA CYS A 194 3.36 -28.25 -3.90
C CYS A 194 2.35 -27.76 -2.85
N LEU A 195 1.87 -28.64 -1.97
CA LEU A 195 1.00 -28.26 -0.86
C LEU A 195 1.67 -27.23 0.04
N THR A 196 2.90 -27.49 0.51
CA THR A 196 3.67 -26.53 1.32
C THR A 196 3.84 -25.20 0.59
N LEU A 197 4.26 -25.22 -0.68
CA LEU A 197 4.46 -24.02 -1.47
C LEU A 197 3.18 -23.17 -1.57
N PHE A 198 2.07 -23.74 -2.03
CA PHE A 198 0.84 -22.97 -2.25
C PHE A 198 0.17 -22.57 -0.94
N LEU A 199 0.29 -23.38 0.11
CA LEU A 199 -0.20 -23.01 1.44
C LEU A 199 0.62 -21.83 2.00
N THR A 200 1.95 -21.89 1.96
CA THR A 200 2.81 -20.78 2.37
C THR A 200 2.51 -19.51 1.57
N LEU A 201 2.42 -19.61 0.24
CA LEU A 201 2.09 -18.44 -0.61
C LEU A 201 0.71 -17.86 -0.29
N GLN A 202 -0.28 -18.69 0.06
CA GLN A 202 -1.60 -18.21 0.45
C GLN A 202 -1.58 -17.49 1.79
N LEU A 203 -0.84 -18.00 2.76
CA LEU A 203 -0.68 -17.39 4.09
C LEU A 203 0.12 -16.08 4.01
N LEU A 204 1.09 -16.01 3.08
CA LEU A 204 1.89 -14.83 2.81
C LEU A 204 1.21 -13.83 1.83
N ALA A 205 -0.04 -14.07 1.42
CA ALA A 205 -0.76 -13.13 0.55
C ALA A 205 -1.34 -11.94 1.34
N SER A 206 -1.92 -12.23 2.50
CA SER A 206 -2.54 -11.26 3.42
C SER A 206 -2.93 -12.00 4.69
N TRP A 207 -2.94 -11.30 5.81
CA TRP A 207 -3.36 -11.82 7.10
C TRP A 207 -4.83 -12.23 7.13
N TYR A 208 -5.70 -11.47 6.46
CA TYR A 208 -7.11 -11.86 6.27
C TYR A 208 -7.22 -13.20 5.55
N LEU A 209 -6.49 -13.33 4.45
CA LEU A 209 -6.52 -14.54 3.62
C LEU A 209 -5.90 -15.73 4.34
N ALA A 210 -4.93 -15.52 5.23
CA ALA A 210 -4.36 -16.56 6.09
C ALA A 210 -5.42 -17.15 7.04
N ILE A 211 -6.18 -16.29 7.75
CA ILE A 211 -7.26 -16.72 8.65
C ILE A 211 -8.33 -17.51 7.88
N TYR A 212 -8.77 -16.99 6.74
CA TYR A 212 -9.78 -17.67 5.90
C TYR A 212 -9.28 -19.03 5.41
N THR A 213 -8.02 -19.09 4.99
CA THR A 213 -7.39 -20.33 4.51
C THR A 213 -7.31 -21.36 5.63
N ILE A 214 -6.85 -20.98 6.83
CA ILE A 214 -6.77 -21.89 7.98
C ILE A 214 -8.15 -22.45 8.31
N LEU A 215 -9.21 -21.61 8.34
CA LEU A 215 -10.57 -22.07 8.59
C LEU A 215 -11.03 -23.09 7.55
N LEU A 216 -10.95 -22.75 6.26
CA LEU A 216 -11.40 -23.62 5.16
C LEU A 216 -10.62 -24.92 5.11
N PHE A 217 -9.30 -24.85 5.29
CA PHE A 217 -8.42 -26.01 5.30
C PHE A 217 -8.71 -26.93 6.49
N THR A 218 -9.04 -26.35 7.65
CA THR A 218 -9.44 -27.10 8.86
C THR A 218 -10.78 -27.80 8.64
N ILE A 219 -11.82 -27.09 8.18
CA ILE A 219 -13.14 -27.67 7.88
C ILE A 219 -12.98 -28.82 6.89
N TYR A 220 -12.28 -28.58 5.79
CA TYR A 220 -12.06 -29.57 4.74
C TYR A 220 -11.32 -30.81 5.28
N THR A 221 -10.23 -30.63 6.02
CA THR A 221 -9.42 -31.73 6.56
C THR A 221 -10.19 -32.53 7.61
N VAL A 222 -10.93 -31.87 8.51
CA VAL A 222 -11.71 -32.55 9.56
C VAL A 222 -12.80 -33.42 8.94
N ILE A 223 -13.55 -32.90 7.96
CA ILE A 223 -14.61 -33.68 7.30
C ILE A 223 -13.99 -34.82 6.46
N ALA A 224 -12.82 -34.60 5.84
CA ALA A 224 -12.12 -35.63 5.05
C ALA A 224 -11.75 -36.86 5.90
N LEU A 225 -11.46 -36.61 7.18
CA LEU A 225 -11.04 -37.63 8.13
C LEU A 225 -12.23 -38.31 8.81
N THR A 226 -13.24 -37.54 9.21
CA THR A 226 -14.36 -38.01 10.04
C THR A 226 -15.53 -38.59 9.24
N LEU A 227 -15.85 -38.06 8.06
CA LEU A 227 -17.03 -38.49 7.30
C LEU A 227 -16.98 -39.98 6.87
N PRO A 228 -15.83 -40.55 6.46
CA PRO A 228 -15.74 -41.98 6.18
C PRO A 228 -16.05 -42.88 7.39
N GLU A 229 -15.87 -42.38 8.61
CA GLU A 229 -16.17 -43.13 9.86
C GLU A 229 -17.66 -43.10 10.18
N LEU A 230 -18.32 -41.96 9.95
CA LEU A 230 -19.73 -41.73 10.24
C LEU A 230 -20.67 -42.43 9.24
N LEU A 231 -20.19 -42.75 8.04
CA LEU A 231 -20.93 -43.47 7.00
C LEU A 231 -20.37 -44.89 6.82
N PRO A 232 -20.67 -45.85 7.73
CA PRO A 232 -20.30 -47.25 7.57
C PRO A 232 -21.14 -47.88 6.44
N LEU A 233 -20.77 -47.59 5.20
CA LEU A 233 -21.25 -48.37 4.06
C LEU A 233 -20.68 -49.78 4.24
N LYS A 234 -21.58 -50.76 4.44
CA LYS A 234 -21.30 -52.21 4.47
C LYS A 234 -20.65 -52.67 3.15
N SER A 235 -19.39 -52.34 2.96
CA SER A 235 -18.41 -53.12 2.22
C SER A 235 -17.55 -53.81 3.30
N PRO A 236 -16.90 -54.97 3.03
CA PRO A 236 -16.19 -55.74 4.05
C PRO A 236 -15.20 -54.84 4.81
N PRO A 237 -14.90 -55.16 6.08
CA PRO A 237 -14.35 -54.20 7.04
C PRO A 237 -13.09 -53.57 6.45
N LEU A 238 -13.22 -52.33 5.98
CA LEU A 238 -12.07 -51.48 5.85
C LEU A 238 -11.53 -51.34 7.29
N PRO A 239 -10.23 -51.58 7.52
CA PRO A 239 -9.66 -51.49 8.86
C PRO A 239 -9.98 -50.10 9.45
N PRO A 240 -10.03 -49.99 10.80
CA PRO A 240 -10.41 -48.76 11.48
C PRO A 240 -9.61 -47.56 10.95
N PRO A 241 -10.16 -46.34 11.05
CA PRO A 241 -9.54 -45.14 10.53
C PRO A 241 -8.18 -44.99 11.17
N LYS A 242 -7.14 -45.36 10.42
CA LYS A 242 -5.82 -45.26 10.97
C LYS A 242 -5.52 -43.73 11.02
N ILE A 243 -5.21 -43.24 12.23
CA ILE A 243 -4.38 -42.05 12.56
C ILE A 243 -3.19 -41.76 11.57
N PRO A 244 -2.61 -42.70 10.79
CA PRO A 244 -1.55 -42.49 9.81
C PRO A 244 -1.89 -41.70 8.54
N LYS A 245 -3.02 -41.00 8.43
CA LYS A 245 -3.18 -40.00 7.36
C LYS A 245 -2.61 -38.63 7.77
N LEU A 246 -2.71 -38.26 9.06
CA LEU A 246 -2.25 -36.96 9.56
C LEU A 246 -0.73 -36.81 9.52
N TYR A 247 0.05 -37.88 9.78
CA TYR A 247 1.52 -37.78 9.78
C TYR A 247 2.05 -37.29 8.43
N LYS A 248 1.31 -37.53 7.34
CA LYS A 248 1.69 -37.08 5.99
C LYS A 248 1.62 -35.56 5.84
N LEU A 249 0.79 -34.91 6.65
CA LEU A 249 0.62 -33.46 6.70
C LEU A 249 1.52 -32.80 7.74
N ILE A 250 2.02 -33.52 8.75
CA ILE A 250 2.88 -32.95 9.80
C ILE A 250 4.06 -32.20 9.18
N VAL A 251 4.84 -32.86 8.30
CA VAL A 251 6.02 -32.22 7.70
C VAL A 251 5.63 -30.99 6.85
N PRO A 252 4.68 -31.07 5.89
CA PRO A 252 4.22 -29.89 5.17
C PRO A 252 3.75 -28.73 6.06
N LEU A 253 3.01 -29.02 7.12
CA LEU A 253 2.45 -28.01 8.03
C LEU A 253 3.53 -27.38 8.92
N ILE A 254 4.49 -28.17 9.42
CA ILE A 254 5.64 -27.65 10.17
C ILE A 254 6.48 -26.73 9.28
N ILE A 255 6.80 -27.15 8.06
CA ILE A 255 7.58 -26.31 7.13
C ILE A 255 6.81 -25.02 6.82
N THR A 256 5.49 -25.12 6.56
CA THR A 256 4.65 -23.95 6.32
C THR A 256 4.71 -22.99 7.52
N PHE A 257 4.52 -23.50 8.73
CA PHE A 257 4.59 -22.73 9.97
C PHE A 257 5.94 -22.03 10.12
N CYS A 258 7.06 -22.75 9.97
CA CYS A 258 8.40 -22.19 10.05
C CYS A 258 8.66 -21.10 9.00
N LEU A 259 8.16 -21.27 7.77
CA LEU A 259 8.32 -20.27 6.71
C LEU A 259 7.46 -19.02 6.93
N THR A 260 6.30 -19.15 7.59
CA THR A 260 5.41 -18.01 7.87
C THR A 260 5.73 -17.29 9.19
N LEU A 261 6.42 -17.96 10.12
CA LEU A 261 6.69 -17.43 11.46
C LEU A 261 7.46 -16.09 11.46
N PRO A 262 8.51 -15.88 10.64
CA PRO A 262 9.20 -14.58 10.59
C PRO A 262 8.31 -13.42 10.18
N PHE A 263 7.30 -13.68 9.34
CA PHE A 263 6.33 -12.68 8.89
C PHE A 263 5.20 -12.48 9.89
N ALA A 264 4.87 -13.51 10.66
CA ALA A 264 3.88 -13.45 11.73
C ALA A 264 4.36 -12.68 12.97
N TYR A 265 5.66 -12.79 13.30
CA TYR A 265 6.22 -12.25 14.53
C TYR A 265 6.09 -10.73 14.68
N PRO A 266 6.36 -9.89 13.65
CA PRO A 266 6.14 -8.45 13.74
C PRO A 266 4.71 -8.06 14.07
N TYR A 267 3.71 -8.78 13.54
CA TYR A 267 2.31 -8.54 13.90
C TYR A 267 2.00 -8.81 15.38
N LEU A 268 2.69 -9.78 16.00
CA LEU A 268 2.54 -10.02 17.44
C LEU A 268 3.08 -8.85 18.28
N SER A 269 4.10 -8.13 17.79
CA SER A 269 4.66 -6.97 18.51
C SER A 269 3.74 -5.75 18.51
N VAL A 270 2.89 -5.61 17.48
CA VAL A 270 1.99 -4.45 17.28
C VAL A 270 0.51 -4.80 17.51
N ILE A 271 0.20 -6.05 17.87
CA ILE A 271 -1.19 -6.55 17.95
C ILE A 271 -2.05 -5.77 18.95
N ASN A 272 -1.46 -5.29 20.03
CA ASN A 272 -2.17 -4.53 21.05
C ASN A 272 -2.58 -3.17 20.51
N ASP A 273 -1.68 -2.47 19.82
CA ASP A 273 -1.95 -1.19 19.19
C ASP A 273 -3.00 -1.34 18.09
N LEU A 274 -2.87 -2.39 17.26
CA LEU A 274 -3.86 -2.75 16.24
C LEU A 274 -5.25 -2.97 16.83
N ARG A 275 -5.36 -3.64 17.98
CA ARG A 275 -6.64 -3.90 18.66
C ARG A 275 -7.22 -2.64 19.29
N GLN A 276 -6.38 -1.78 19.84
CA GLN A 276 -6.81 -0.49 20.40
C GLN A 276 -7.34 0.43 19.30
N ALA A 277 -6.64 0.51 18.17
CA ALA A 277 -7.04 1.33 17.04
C ALA A 277 -8.28 0.78 16.30
N ARG A 278 -8.65 -0.49 16.51
CA ARG A 278 -9.75 -1.17 15.83
C ARG A 278 -10.63 -1.90 16.85
N PRO A 279 -11.39 -1.17 17.69
CA PRO A 279 -12.22 -1.79 18.71
C PRO A 279 -13.31 -2.65 18.06
N LEU A 280 -13.67 -3.75 18.73
CA LEU A 280 -14.72 -4.67 18.24
C LEU A 280 -16.05 -3.94 17.97
N THR A 281 -16.37 -2.90 18.73
CA THR A 281 -17.56 -2.07 18.53
C THR A 281 -17.59 -1.41 17.15
N GLN A 282 -16.45 -0.93 16.64
CA GLN A 282 -16.33 -0.38 15.30
C GLN A 282 -16.42 -1.46 14.23
N ALA A 283 -15.85 -2.65 14.47
CA ALA A 283 -16.01 -3.77 13.53
C ALA A 283 -17.48 -4.21 13.43
N LEU A 284 -18.20 -4.23 14.54
CA LEU A 284 -19.62 -4.59 14.59
C LEU A 284 -20.53 -3.55 13.94
N SER A 285 -20.14 -2.26 13.90
CA SER A 285 -20.94 -1.24 13.20
C SER A 285 -20.91 -1.41 11.68
N LEU A 286 -19.88 -2.07 11.15
CA LEU A 286 -19.74 -2.45 9.74
C LEU A 286 -20.34 -3.83 9.40
N ALA A 287 -20.85 -4.58 10.39
CA ALA A 287 -21.36 -5.93 10.19
C ALA A 287 -22.49 -5.99 9.15
N ALA A 288 -22.61 -7.15 8.50
CA ALA A 288 -23.57 -7.34 7.43
C ALA A 288 -25.02 -7.42 7.94
N THR A 289 -25.93 -7.00 7.08
CA THR A 289 -27.39 -7.18 7.19
C THR A 289 -27.90 -7.97 5.99
N PHE A 290 -29.14 -8.44 6.04
CA PHE A 290 -29.70 -9.24 4.92
C PHE A 290 -29.79 -8.45 3.60
N THR A 291 -30.02 -7.13 3.66
CA THR A 291 -30.10 -6.29 2.46
C THR A 291 -28.76 -6.17 1.74
N ASP A 292 -27.64 -6.27 2.45
CA ASP A 292 -26.29 -6.15 1.89
C ASP A 292 -26.00 -7.24 0.85
N TYR A 293 -26.58 -8.43 1.02
CA TYR A 293 -26.46 -9.54 0.06
C TYR A 293 -27.18 -9.29 -1.27
N ALA A 294 -28.11 -8.34 -1.29
CA ALA A 294 -28.72 -7.85 -2.52
C ALA A 294 -27.98 -6.64 -3.10
N ALA A 295 -27.05 -6.02 -2.36
CA ALA A 295 -26.41 -4.77 -2.77
C ALA A 295 -25.23 -5.00 -3.74
N ALA A 296 -25.47 -4.78 -5.03
CA ALA A 296 -24.40 -4.74 -6.03
C ALA A 296 -23.58 -3.44 -5.93
N ALA A 297 -22.39 -3.42 -6.53
CA ALA A 297 -21.59 -2.21 -6.67
C ALA A 297 -22.37 -1.11 -7.42
N PRO A 298 -22.25 0.18 -7.05
CA PRO A 298 -22.94 1.27 -7.74
C PRO A 298 -22.64 1.34 -9.25
N PHE A 299 -21.41 0.99 -9.63
CA PHE A 299 -20.94 1.00 -11.02
C PHE A 299 -21.22 -0.31 -11.78
N ASN A 300 -21.90 -1.29 -11.19
CA ASN A 300 -22.41 -2.44 -11.93
C ASN A 300 -23.56 -1.99 -12.85
N ILE A 301 -23.51 -2.32 -14.13
CA ILE A 301 -24.43 -1.78 -15.15
C ILE A 301 -25.88 -2.22 -14.90
N LEU A 302 -26.08 -3.51 -14.61
CA LEU A 302 -27.42 -4.09 -14.51
C LEU A 302 -27.96 -3.99 -13.09
N PHE A 303 -27.20 -4.52 -12.12
CA PHE A 303 -27.66 -4.62 -10.74
C PHE A 303 -27.37 -3.37 -9.92
N GLY A 304 -26.40 -2.53 -10.32
CA GLY A 304 -26.12 -1.26 -9.67
C GLY A 304 -27.37 -0.39 -9.48
N PRO A 305 -28.18 -0.11 -10.53
CA PRO A 305 -29.44 0.62 -10.39
C PRO A 305 -30.56 -0.23 -9.76
N LEU A 306 -30.70 -1.50 -10.15
CA LEU A 306 -31.79 -2.37 -9.66
C LEU A 306 -31.75 -2.61 -8.16
N THR A 307 -30.55 -2.62 -7.57
CA THR A 307 -30.36 -2.90 -6.14
C THR A 307 -29.98 -1.65 -5.35
N ALA A 308 -30.13 -0.46 -5.93
CA ALA A 308 -29.84 0.80 -5.24
C ALA A 308 -30.56 0.95 -3.88
N PRO A 309 -31.84 0.54 -3.72
CA PRO A 309 -32.51 0.60 -2.41
C PRO A 309 -31.83 -0.24 -1.32
N ALA A 310 -31.14 -1.32 -1.68
CA ALA A 310 -30.44 -2.17 -0.72
C ALA A 310 -29.23 -1.48 -0.06
N ARG A 311 -28.70 -0.43 -0.69
CA ARG A 311 -27.60 0.41 -0.16
C ARG A 311 -28.09 1.54 0.73
N ASN A 312 -29.41 1.81 0.75
CA ASN A 312 -29.99 2.92 1.50
C ASN A 312 -30.30 2.51 2.94
N ARG A 313 -29.26 2.31 3.75
CA ARG A 313 -29.38 2.07 5.20
C ARG A 313 -28.28 2.79 5.99
N PRO A 314 -28.48 3.04 7.30
CA PRO A 314 -27.44 3.58 8.15
C PRO A 314 -26.17 2.71 8.14
N ASN A 315 -25.00 3.35 8.20
CA ASN A 315 -23.68 2.70 8.24
C ASN A 315 -23.38 1.77 7.04
N PHE A 316 -24.05 1.96 5.90
CA PHE A 316 -23.67 1.27 4.67
C PHE A 316 -22.39 1.88 4.12
N THR A 317 -21.40 1.05 3.83
CA THR A 317 -20.14 1.42 3.18
C THR A 317 -19.92 0.54 1.95
N GLU A 318 -18.91 0.85 1.15
CA GLU A 318 -18.45 0.02 0.03
C GLU A 318 -18.17 -1.43 0.47
N GLU A 319 -17.73 -1.64 1.70
CA GLU A 319 -17.48 -2.98 2.28
C GLU A 319 -18.75 -3.83 2.40
N ASN A 320 -19.93 -3.22 2.39
CA ASN A 320 -21.22 -3.90 2.52
C ASN A 320 -21.83 -4.31 1.17
N THR A 321 -21.09 -4.15 0.05
CA THR A 321 -21.55 -4.57 -1.28
C THR A 321 -21.38 -6.08 -1.51
N LEU A 322 -22.22 -6.90 -0.86
CA LEU A 322 -22.05 -8.36 -0.76
C LEU A 322 -22.72 -9.19 -1.88
N PHE A 323 -23.19 -8.54 -2.94
CA PHE A 323 -23.89 -9.24 -4.02
C PHE A 323 -22.99 -10.25 -4.76
N LEU A 324 -23.39 -11.52 -4.74
CA LEU A 324 -22.66 -12.63 -5.38
C LEU A 324 -23.19 -13.00 -6.78
N GLY A 325 -24.22 -12.29 -7.26
CA GLY A 325 -24.97 -12.70 -8.45
C GLY A 325 -26.13 -13.65 -8.13
N ILE A 326 -26.86 -14.06 -9.17
CA ILE A 326 -28.06 -14.91 -9.07
C ILE A 326 -27.74 -16.33 -9.58
N THR A 327 -26.98 -16.43 -10.67
CA THR A 327 -26.70 -17.70 -11.34
C THR A 327 -25.91 -18.66 -10.45
N ALA A 328 -24.89 -18.16 -9.73
CA ALA A 328 -24.06 -19.00 -8.87
C ALA A 328 -24.85 -19.59 -7.67
N PRO A 329 -25.64 -18.82 -6.89
CA PRO A 329 -26.54 -19.36 -5.87
C PRO A 329 -27.53 -20.42 -6.39
N ILE A 330 -28.13 -20.20 -7.58
CA ILE A 330 -29.06 -21.18 -8.16
C ILE A 330 -28.35 -22.51 -8.46
N LEU A 331 -27.17 -22.46 -9.09
CA LEU A 331 -26.39 -23.66 -9.37
C LEU A 331 -25.97 -24.38 -8.08
N ALA A 332 -25.53 -23.64 -7.06
CA ALA A 332 -25.18 -24.22 -5.77
C ALA A 332 -26.39 -24.88 -5.09
N MET A 333 -27.57 -24.24 -5.13
CA MET A 333 -28.82 -24.81 -4.62
C MET A 333 -29.18 -26.12 -5.33
N ILE A 334 -29.01 -26.20 -6.65
CA ILE A 334 -29.21 -27.44 -7.40
C ILE A 334 -28.29 -28.56 -6.90
N ALA A 335 -27.03 -28.25 -6.60
CA ALA A 335 -26.09 -29.22 -6.03
C ALA A 335 -26.54 -29.73 -4.65
N VAL A 336 -27.00 -28.82 -3.77
CA VAL A 336 -27.48 -29.17 -2.43
C VAL A 336 -28.76 -30.01 -2.50
N LEU A 337 -29.72 -29.63 -3.34
CA LEU A 337 -30.95 -30.40 -3.54
C LEU A 337 -30.65 -31.80 -4.10
N TRP A 338 -29.72 -31.90 -5.04
CA TRP A 338 -29.26 -33.18 -5.57
C TRP A 338 -28.59 -34.04 -4.48
N ALA A 339 -27.71 -33.45 -3.66
CA ALA A 339 -27.06 -34.13 -2.56
C ALA A 339 -28.09 -34.66 -1.54
N PHE A 340 -29.05 -33.82 -1.17
CA PHE A 340 -30.13 -34.16 -0.24
C PHE A 340 -31.02 -35.29 -0.79
N GLN A 341 -31.42 -35.22 -2.06
CA GLN A 341 -32.18 -36.29 -2.70
C GLN A 341 -31.41 -37.61 -2.70
N THR A 342 -30.12 -37.56 -3.02
CA THR A 342 -29.25 -38.75 -3.04
C THR A 342 -29.12 -39.34 -1.63
N TRP A 343 -28.84 -38.51 -0.62
CA TRP A 343 -28.76 -38.93 0.78
C TRP A 343 -30.09 -39.54 1.28
N ARG A 344 -31.23 -38.90 0.97
CA ARG A 344 -32.56 -39.42 1.32
C ARG A 344 -32.82 -40.79 0.70
N GLN A 345 -32.52 -40.97 -0.59
CA GLN A 345 -32.66 -42.29 -1.25
C GLN A 345 -31.79 -43.35 -0.59
N VAL A 346 -30.60 -42.98 -0.15
CA VAL A 346 -29.68 -43.90 0.54
C VAL A 346 -30.25 -44.28 1.89
N MET A 347 -30.64 -43.32 2.72
CA MET A 347 -31.24 -43.59 4.03
C MET A 347 -32.50 -44.47 3.92
N LEU A 348 -33.34 -44.21 2.93
CA LEU A 348 -34.51 -45.04 2.64
C LEU A 348 -34.12 -46.47 2.22
N ARG A 349 -33.06 -46.65 1.42
CA ARG A 349 -32.52 -47.98 1.06
C ARG A 349 -31.90 -48.71 2.25
N THR A 350 -31.19 -48.01 3.13
CA THR A 350 -30.61 -48.61 4.35
C THR A 350 -31.71 -48.99 5.34
N ALA A 351 -32.79 -48.21 5.40
CA ALA A 351 -33.99 -48.54 6.17
C ALA A 351 -34.77 -49.72 5.55
N SER A 352 -34.89 -49.78 4.21
CA SER A 352 -35.59 -50.87 3.52
C SER A 352 -34.78 -52.18 3.49
N GLN A 353 -33.44 -52.14 3.51
CA GLN A 353 -32.61 -53.35 3.63
C GLN A 353 -32.76 -54.08 4.98
N LYS A 354 -33.35 -53.44 6.00
CA LYS A 354 -33.79 -54.14 7.23
C LYS A 354 -35.09 -54.93 7.03
N SER A 355 -35.79 -54.75 5.91
CA SER A 355 -36.93 -55.58 5.48
C SER A 355 -36.52 -56.41 4.27
N ASN A 356 -36.71 -57.74 4.31
CA ASN A 356 -36.15 -58.74 3.38
C ASN A 356 -36.61 -58.66 1.89
N VAL A 357 -36.97 -57.50 1.35
CA VAL A 357 -37.42 -57.38 -0.04
C VAL A 357 -36.24 -57.04 -0.95
N ILE A 358 -35.72 -58.07 -1.61
CA ILE A 358 -34.76 -57.96 -2.71
C ILE A 358 -35.50 -57.39 -3.93
N THR A 359 -35.45 -56.07 -4.12
CA THR A 359 -35.79 -55.45 -5.41
C THR A 359 -34.49 -55.22 -6.20
N GLN A 360 -34.47 -55.73 -7.43
CA GLN A 360 -33.38 -55.51 -8.40
C GLN A 360 -33.15 -54.00 -8.52
N SER A 361 -32.00 -53.56 -8.02
CA SER A 361 -31.68 -52.15 -7.86
C SER A 361 -31.09 -51.59 -9.16
N PRO A 362 -31.44 -50.35 -9.56
CA PRO A 362 -30.71 -49.65 -10.62
C PRO A 362 -29.25 -49.48 -10.18
N LYS A 363 -28.32 -49.89 -11.05
CA LYS A 363 -26.87 -49.76 -10.81
C LYS A 363 -26.55 -48.32 -10.39
N PRO A 364 -25.75 -48.10 -9.31
CA PRO A 364 -25.28 -46.76 -8.99
C PRO A 364 -24.56 -46.19 -10.20
N ASP A 365 -24.86 -44.94 -10.50
CA ASP A 365 -24.33 -44.22 -11.66
C ASP A 365 -22.78 -44.24 -11.59
N PRO A 366 -22.08 -44.95 -12.50
CA PRO A 366 -20.64 -45.21 -12.37
C PRO A 366 -19.79 -43.93 -12.48
N TYR A 367 -20.40 -42.81 -12.88
CA TYR A 367 -19.74 -41.53 -13.08
C TYR A 367 -19.39 -40.77 -11.80
N PHE A 368 -19.98 -41.13 -10.65
CA PHE A 368 -19.94 -40.31 -9.44
C PHE A 368 -19.64 -41.18 -8.19
N PRO A 369 -18.37 -41.26 -7.73
CA PRO A 369 -18.03 -42.01 -6.53
C PRO A 369 -18.68 -41.36 -5.30
N LYS A 370 -19.76 -41.99 -4.84
CA LYS A 370 -20.70 -41.48 -3.83
C LYS A 370 -20.04 -40.87 -2.58
N LEU A 371 -19.04 -41.53 -2.00
CA LEU A 371 -18.39 -41.07 -0.77
C LEU A 371 -17.56 -39.79 -0.96
N ALA A 372 -16.89 -39.64 -2.11
CA ALA A 372 -16.09 -38.45 -2.40
C ALA A 372 -16.99 -37.21 -2.59
N ILE A 373 -18.17 -37.42 -3.18
CA ILE A 373 -19.17 -36.38 -3.41
C ILE A 373 -19.81 -35.94 -2.11
N GLU A 374 -20.19 -36.89 -1.25
CA GLU A 374 -20.74 -36.59 0.07
C GLU A 374 -19.73 -35.76 0.89
N PHE A 375 -18.45 -36.15 0.91
CA PHE A 375 -17.38 -35.40 1.58
C PHE A 375 -17.21 -33.97 1.07
N ILE A 376 -17.02 -33.80 -0.24
CA ILE A 376 -16.74 -32.48 -0.83
C ILE A 376 -17.96 -31.57 -0.64
N LEU A 377 -19.17 -32.06 -0.91
CA LEU A 377 -20.39 -31.24 -0.76
C LEU A 377 -20.65 -30.88 0.71
N THR A 378 -20.46 -31.80 1.67
CA THR A 378 -20.58 -31.46 3.09
C THR A 378 -19.57 -30.39 3.49
N SER A 379 -18.32 -30.50 3.03
CA SER A 379 -17.27 -29.51 3.34
C SER A 379 -17.58 -28.14 2.77
N LEU A 380 -18.04 -28.07 1.52
CA LEU A 380 -18.42 -26.82 0.88
C LEU A 380 -19.67 -26.22 1.52
N CYS A 381 -20.70 -27.01 1.84
CA CYS A 381 -21.90 -26.53 2.53
C CYS A 381 -21.56 -25.95 3.91
N LEU A 382 -20.76 -26.67 4.71
CA LEU A 382 -20.39 -26.21 6.04
C LEU A 382 -19.53 -24.93 5.96
N SER A 383 -18.58 -24.90 5.02
CA SER A 383 -17.78 -23.71 4.75
C SER A 383 -18.65 -22.51 4.38
N LEU A 384 -19.62 -22.69 3.47
CA LEU A 384 -20.54 -21.63 3.04
C LEU A 384 -21.38 -21.12 4.21
N ILE A 385 -21.98 -22.02 5.00
CA ILE A 385 -22.84 -21.65 6.13
C ILE A 385 -22.04 -20.90 7.20
N ILE A 386 -20.89 -21.45 7.63
CA ILE A 386 -20.08 -20.83 8.69
C ILE A 386 -19.62 -19.44 8.25
N THR A 387 -19.09 -19.32 7.04
CA THR A 387 -18.53 -18.04 6.57
C THR A 387 -19.60 -16.98 6.36
N LEU A 388 -20.78 -17.33 5.84
CA LEU A 388 -21.93 -16.39 5.75
C LEU A 388 -22.43 -15.97 7.14
N ILE A 389 -22.51 -16.89 8.10
CA ILE A 389 -22.94 -16.57 9.47
C ILE A 389 -21.96 -15.58 10.12
N LEU A 390 -20.66 -15.69 9.84
CA LEU A 390 -19.62 -14.81 10.38
C LEU A 390 -19.62 -13.39 9.77
N THR A 391 -20.42 -13.11 8.74
CA THR A 391 -20.61 -11.72 8.31
C THR A 391 -21.51 -10.92 9.26
N PHE A 392 -22.33 -11.62 10.05
CA PHE A 392 -23.31 -11.01 10.96
C PHE A 392 -22.68 -10.68 12.32
N PRO A 393 -23.22 -9.69 13.05
CA PRO A 393 -22.58 -9.14 14.24
C PRO A 393 -22.45 -10.17 15.37
N THR A 394 -23.53 -10.86 15.75
CA THR A 394 -23.53 -11.76 16.93
C THR A 394 -22.60 -12.96 16.75
N PRO A 395 -22.65 -13.71 15.64
CA PRO A 395 -21.74 -14.84 15.45
C PRO A 395 -20.29 -14.41 15.34
N TYR A 396 -20.03 -13.26 14.69
CA TYR A 396 -18.69 -12.70 14.61
C TYR A 396 -18.15 -12.31 15.99
N ALA A 397 -18.96 -11.64 16.82
CA ALA A 397 -18.57 -11.27 18.18
C ALA A 397 -18.21 -12.48 19.05
N LEU A 398 -18.97 -13.59 18.92
CA LEU A 398 -18.67 -14.84 19.62
C LEU A 398 -17.33 -15.44 19.16
N LEU A 399 -17.07 -15.45 17.85
CA LEU A 399 -15.79 -15.93 17.32
C LEU A 399 -14.63 -15.06 17.81
N ALA A 400 -14.80 -13.73 17.75
CA ALA A 400 -13.83 -12.74 18.19
C ALA A 400 -13.49 -12.88 19.68
N ALA A 401 -14.46 -13.26 20.51
CA ALA A 401 -14.25 -13.51 21.93
C ALA A 401 -13.46 -14.81 22.20
N VAL A 402 -13.65 -15.86 21.39
CA VAL A 402 -13.02 -17.17 21.59
C VAL A 402 -11.65 -17.26 20.91
N ILE A 403 -11.48 -16.62 19.75
CA ILE A 403 -10.28 -16.67 18.93
C ILE A 403 -9.74 -15.25 18.74
N PRO A 404 -8.96 -14.71 19.69
CA PRO A 404 -8.52 -13.32 19.68
C PRO A 404 -7.78 -12.85 18.41
N PRO A 405 -7.06 -13.69 17.64
CA PRO A 405 -6.49 -13.25 16.36
C PRO A 405 -7.53 -12.85 15.30
N THR A 406 -8.79 -13.29 15.43
CA THR A 406 -9.85 -12.93 14.48
C THR A 406 -10.27 -11.47 14.59
N THR A 407 -10.01 -10.80 15.72
CA THR A 407 -10.31 -9.36 15.90
C THR A 407 -9.53 -8.44 14.96
N ILE A 408 -8.46 -8.96 14.33
CA ILE A 408 -7.72 -8.24 13.27
C ILE A 408 -8.63 -7.97 12.06
N ILE A 409 -9.62 -8.83 11.81
CA ILE A 409 -10.67 -8.62 10.80
C ILE A 409 -11.58 -7.49 11.27
N ARG A 410 -11.23 -6.26 10.90
CA ARG A 410 -12.01 -5.07 11.27
C ARG A 410 -13.34 -4.92 10.53
N VAL A 411 -13.55 -5.72 9.48
CA VAL A 411 -14.74 -5.64 8.61
C VAL A 411 -15.35 -7.05 8.47
N PRO A 412 -16.36 -7.42 9.29
CA PRO A 412 -17.00 -8.73 9.23
C PRO A 412 -17.58 -9.10 7.84
N PRO A 413 -18.15 -8.18 7.04
CA PRO A 413 -18.60 -8.48 5.67
C PRO A 413 -17.57 -9.22 4.79
N ARG A 414 -16.26 -9.05 5.02
CA ARG A 414 -15.20 -9.71 4.24
C ARG A 414 -15.16 -11.24 4.37
N TRP A 415 -15.87 -11.83 5.34
CA TRP A 415 -16.12 -13.29 5.38
C TRP A 415 -16.87 -13.83 4.16
N ILE A 416 -17.43 -12.95 3.32
CA ILE A 416 -17.96 -13.29 2.01
C ILE A 416 -16.91 -13.89 1.05
N ILE A 417 -15.61 -13.60 1.24
CA ILE A 417 -14.51 -14.11 0.39
C ILE A 417 -14.42 -15.65 0.47
N PRO A 418 -14.27 -16.28 1.65
CA PRO A 418 -14.31 -17.73 1.74
C PRO A 418 -15.70 -18.32 1.43
N ALA A 419 -16.79 -17.56 1.57
CA ALA A 419 -18.12 -17.97 1.11
C ALA A 419 -18.17 -18.12 -0.43
N LEU A 420 -17.55 -17.19 -1.17
CA LEU A 420 -17.45 -17.25 -2.64
C LEU A 420 -16.68 -18.49 -3.11
N PHE A 421 -15.62 -18.89 -2.41
CA PHE A 421 -14.91 -20.14 -2.69
C PHE A 421 -15.85 -21.36 -2.60
N ALA A 422 -16.57 -21.47 -1.48
CA ALA A 422 -17.50 -22.57 -1.24
C ALA A 422 -18.65 -22.57 -2.26
N LEU A 423 -19.19 -21.40 -2.57
CA LEU A 423 -20.24 -21.21 -3.56
C LEU A 423 -19.80 -21.65 -4.96
N ALA A 424 -18.60 -21.26 -5.40
CA ALA A 424 -18.06 -21.66 -6.70
C ALA A 424 -17.90 -23.19 -6.80
N GLY A 425 -17.46 -23.85 -5.73
CA GLY A 425 -17.37 -25.30 -5.66
C GLY A 425 -18.73 -26.00 -5.76
N LEU A 426 -19.73 -25.53 -5.01
CA LEU A 426 -21.09 -26.07 -5.06
C LEU A 426 -21.73 -25.86 -6.44
N ALA A 427 -21.58 -24.65 -7.01
CA ALA A 427 -22.09 -24.34 -8.33
C ALA A 427 -21.46 -25.21 -9.42
N ALA A 428 -20.19 -25.59 -9.29
CA ALA A 428 -19.53 -26.56 -10.17
C ALA A 428 -20.27 -27.91 -10.18
N TRP A 429 -20.61 -28.44 -9.00
CA TRP A 429 -21.36 -29.68 -8.85
C TRP A 429 -22.79 -29.58 -9.37
N GLY A 430 -23.46 -28.46 -9.13
CA GLY A 430 -24.79 -28.19 -9.66
C GLY A 430 -24.82 -28.15 -11.18
N TYR A 431 -23.86 -27.44 -11.78
CA TYR A 431 -23.67 -27.44 -13.23
C TYR A 431 -23.33 -28.84 -13.75
N ALA A 432 -22.43 -29.58 -13.08
CA ALA A 432 -22.05 -30.93 -13.48
C ALA A 432 -23.27 -31.87 -13.51
N TYR A 433 -24.15 -31.77 -12.51
CA TYR A 433 -25.40 -32.52 -12.43
C TYR A 433 -26.35 -32.18 -13.59
N LEU A 434 -26.59 -30.89 -13.86
CA LEU A 434 -27.44 -30.46 -14.99
C LEU A 434 -26.89 -30.93 -16.33
N ASN A 435 -25.58 -30.74 -16.54
CA ASN A 435 -24.93 -31.14 -17.78
C ASN A 435 -25.01 -32.66 -17.99
N HIS A 436 -24.82 -33.45 -16.93
CA HIS A 436 -24.99 -34.91 -16.99
C HIS A 436 -26.43 -35.31 -17.33
N ARG A 437 -27.44 -34.67 -16.73
CA ARG A 437 -28.86 -34.93 -17.04
C ARG A 437 -29.21 -34.64 -18.50
N LEU A 438 -28.67 -33.58 -19.08
CA LEU A 438 -28.86 -33.23 -20.49
C LEU A 438 -28.20 -34.25 -21.43
N GLU A 439 -27.02 -34.76 -21.06
CA GLU A 439 -26.32 -35.81 -21.80
C GLU A 439 -27.09 -37.15 -21.74
N ALA A 440 -27.62 -37.51 -20.57
CA ALA A 440 -28.34 -38.77 -20.34
C ALA A 440 -29.71 -38.82 -21.04
N ASN A 441 -30.42 -37.70 -21.16
CA ASN A 441 -31.73 -37.61 -21.83
C ASN A 441 -31.64 -37.50 -23.37
N ASN A 442 -30.46 -37.71 -23.96
CA ASN A 442 -30.27 -37.50 -25.39
C ASN A 442 -30.57 -38.79 -26.20
N SER A 443 -31.85 -38.98 -26.55
CA SER A 443 -32.38 -40.18 -27.22
C SER A 443 -31.90 -40.37 -28.67
N GLN A 444 -31.27 -39.36 -29.29
CA GLN A 444 -30.72 -39.43 -30.66
C GLN A 444 -29.28 -38.86 -30.73
N PRO A 445 -28.24 -39.70 -30.52
CA PRO A 445 -26.85 -39.26 -30.36
C PRO A 445 -26.17 -38.78 -31.65
N HIS A 446 -26.71 -39.05 -32.85
CA HIS A 446 -26.06 -38.70 -34.11
C HIS A 446 -26.38 -37.30 -34.66
N ARG A 447 -27.49 -36.66 -34.24
CA ARG A 447 -27.93 -35.34 -34.74
C ARG A 447 -27.58 -34.16 -33.83
N SER A 448 -27.11 -34.43 -32.62
CA SER A 448 -26.95 -33.43 -31.56
C SER A 448 -25.48 -33.05 -31.28
N PHE A 449 -24.54 -33.52 -32.10
CA PHE A 449 -23.13 -33.17 -32.01
C PHE A 449 -22.66 -32.35 -33.20
N PHE A 450 -21.91 -31.28 -32.92
CA PHE A 450 -21.15 -30.54 -33.94
C PHE A 450 -19.65 -30.59 -33.61
N THR A 451 -18.80 -30.39 -34.60
CA THR A 451 -17.34 -30.40 -34.40
C THR A 451 -16.79 -29.00 -34.64
N LEU A 452 -16.13 -28.42 -33.63
CA LEU A 452 -15.44 -27.14 -33.75
C LEU A 452 -13.97 -27.35 -33.35
N PHE A 453 -13.02 -26.91 -34.18
CA PHE A 453 -11.57 -27.12 -33.97
C PHE A 453 -11.16 -28.57 -33.68
N GLY A 454 -11.85 -29.55 -34.28
CA GLY A 454 -11.58 -30.98 -34.09
C GLY A 454 -12.13 -31.58 -32.78
N VAL A 455 -12.96 -30.84 -32.03
CA VAL A 455 -13.61 -31.32 -30.80
C VAL A 455 -15.11 -31.48 -31.03
N ARG A 456 -15.67 -32.64 -30.68
CA ARG A 456 -17.12 -32.91 -30.74
C ARG A 456 -17.82 -32.32 -29.52
N PHE A 457 -18.84 -31.51 -29.76
CA PHE A 457 -19.64 -30.83 -28.75
C PHE A 457 -21.10 -31.27 -28.84
N ASN A 458 -21.73 -31.58 -27.70
CA ASN A 458 -23.18 -31.77 -27.62
C ASN A 458 -23.85 -30.39 -27.61
N LEU A 459 -24.79 -30.15 -28.52
CA LEU A 459 -25.48 -28.87 -28.68
C LEU A 459 -26.14 -28.39 -27.38
N LYS A 460 -26.84 -29.27 -26.65
CA LYS A 460 -27.54 -28.90 -25.39
C LYS A 460 -26.55 -28.53 -24.29
N SER A 461 -25.48 -29.31 -24.15
CA SER A 461 -24.41 -29.04 -23.17
C SER A 461 -23.67 -27.75 -23.48
N THR A 462 -23.42 -27.45 -24.76
CA THR A 462 -22.78 -26.21 -25.18
C THR A 462 -23.69 -25.00 -24.98
N LEU A 463 -24.99 -25.11 -25.30
CA LEU A 463 -25.95 -24.05 -25.03
C LEU A 463 -26.07 -23.75 -23.53
N LEU A 464 -26.08 -24.78 -22.67
CA LEU A 464 -26.05 -24.60 -21.22
C LEU A 464 -24.76 -23.87 -20.78
N LEU A 465 -23.60 -24.25 -21.32
CA LEU A 465 -22.33 -23.60 -21.02
C LEU A 465 -22.34 -22.13 -21.42
N ILE A 466 -22.80 -21.81 -22.64
CA ILE A 466 -22.89 -20.45 -23.16
C ILE A 466 -23.87 -19.63 -22.32
N LEU A 467 -25.05 -20.19 -21.99
CA LEU A 467 -26.05 -19.52 -21.18
C LEU A 467 -25.51 -19.19 -19.78
N CYS A 468 -24.98 -20.18 -19.06
CA CYS A 468 -24.44 -19.97 -17.72
C CYS A 468 -23.25 -19.00 -17.74
N SER A 469 -22.34 -19.14 -18.70
CA SER A 469 -21.19 -18.23 -18.82
C SER A 469 -21.65 -16.81 -19.13
N GLY A 470 -22.61 -16.65 -20.06
CA GLY A 470 -23.20 -15.37 -20.42
C GLY A 470 -23.87 -14.69 -19.24
N LEU A 471 -24.76 -15.39 -18.52
CA LEU A 471 -25.43 -14.86 -17.33
C LEU A 471 -24.41 -14.44 -16.24
N LEU A 472 -23.42 -15.28 -15.94
CA LEU A 472 -22.38 -14.93 -14.97
C LEU A 472 -21.58 -13.69 -15.38
N THR A 473 -21.22 -13.57 -16.66
CA THR A 473 -20.52 -12.37 -17.15
C THR A 473 -21.41 -11.13 -17.14
N LEU A 474 -22.69 -11.26 -17.49
CA LEU A 474 -23.67 -10.18 -17.50
C LEU A 474 -23.94 -9.65 -16.09
N GLU A 475 -24.06 -10.54 -15.10
CA GLU A 475 -24.23 -10.18 -13.69
C GLU A 475 -23.04 -9.36 -13.15
N SER A 476 -21.86 -9.56 -13.72
CA SER A 476 -20.61 -8.88 -13.33
C SER A 476 -20.21 -7.71 -14.23
N LEU A 477 -21.06 -7.28 -15.17
CA LEU A 477 -20.69 -6.16 -16.05
C LEU A 477 -20.58 -4.85 -15.27
N SER A 478 -19.38 -4.27 -15.27
CA SER A 478 -19.01 -3.04 -14.55
C SER A 478 -18.18 -2.09 -15.44
N ILE A 479 -18.53 -2.01 -16.74
CA ILE A 479 -17.77 -1.27 -17.76
C ILE A 479 -18.47 0.07 -18.08
N PRO A 480 -17.79 1.22 -18.10
CA PRO A 480 -16.38 1.41 -17.72
C PRO A 480 -16.18 1.29 -16.21
N LEU A 481 -15.08 0.67 -15.82
CA LEU A 481 -14.64 0.61 -14.43
C LEU A 481 -14.22 2.02 -13.98
N PRO A 482 -14.68 2.51 -12.81
CA PRO A 482 -14.20 3.78 -12.26
C PRO A 482 -12.70 3.72 -12.02
N LEU A 483 -11.96 4.73 -12.50
CA LEU A 483 -10.52 4.87 -12.31
C LEU A 483 -10.21 6.24 -11.70
N ALA A 484 -9.29 6.28 -10.74
CA ALA A 484 -8.72 7.49 -10.21
C ALA A 484 -7.37 7.76 -10.88
N ARG A 485 -7.18 8.98 -11.41
CA ARG A 485 -5.91 9.39 -12.02
C ARG A 485 -4.84 9.54 -10.95
N VAL A 486 -3.63 9.11 -11.30
CA VAL A 486 -2.44 9.28 -10.45
C VAL A 486 -1.39 9.98 -11.29
N GLU A 487 -0.88 11.08 -10.75
CA GLU A 487 0.22 11.85 -11.34
C GLU A 487 1.53 11.08 -11.21
N ASN A 488 2.51 11.39 -12.07
CA ASN A 488 3.83 10.78 -11.95
C ASN A 488 4.50 11.24 -10.64
N ARG A 489 5.28 10.37 -9.99
CA ARG A 489 5.99 10.67 -8.74
C ARG A 489 6.83 11.94 -8.83
N THR A 490 7.53 12.13 -9.95
CA THR A 490 8.38 13.31 -10.17
C THR A 490 7.57 14.58 -10.45
N SER A 491 6.32 14.45 -10.92
CA SER A 491 5.43 15.58 -11.15
C SER A 491 4.57 15.96 -9.94
N LEU A 492 4.56 15.15 -8.87
CA LEU A 492 3.81 15.48 -7.65
C LEU A 492 4.38 16.71 -6.96
N ASN A 493 5.71 16.79 -6.87
CA ASN A 493 6.42 17.93 -6.30
C ASN A 493 7.87 17.96 -6.82
N PRO A 494 8.35 19.08 -7.40
CA PRO A 494 9.74 19.19 -7.84
C PRO A 494 10.77 19.01 -6.71
N ALA A 495 10.39 19.26 -5.45
CA ALA A 495 11.24 19.01 -4.29
C ALA A 495 11.63 17.54 -4.16
N TYR A 496 10.80 16.59 -4.63
CA TYR A 496 11.09 15.16 -4.54
C TYR A 496 12.27 14.72 -5.42
N ASP A 497 12.47 15.35 -6.58
CA ASP A 497 13.65 15.09 -7.41
C ASP A 497 14.92 15.58 -6.73
N TRP A 498 14.85 16.76 -6.07
CA TRP A 498 15.95 17.26 -5.26
C TRP A 498 16.25 16.35 -4.07
N LEU A 499 15.23 15.89 -3.35
CA LEU A 499 15.36 14.96 -2.21
C LEU A 499 15.96 13.62 -2.63
N ALA A 500 15.54 13.08 -3.78
CA ALA A 500 16.08 11.84 -4.34
C ALA A 500 17.57 11.97 -4.72
N SER A 501 18.05 13.19 -5.01
CA SER A 501 19.47 13.45 -5.31
C SER A 501 20.35 13.64 -4.08
N GLN A 502 19.77 13.81 -2.89
CA GLN A 502 20.55 14.02 -1.66
C GLN A 502 21.15 12.71 -1.14
N PRO A 503 22.29 12.76 -0.42
CA PRO A 503 22.77 11.62 0.35
C PRO A 503 21.69 11.18 1.34
N ALA A 504 21.48 9.87 1.47
CA ALA A 504 20.43 9.30 2.30
C ALA A 504 20.70 9.35 3.81
N ASN A 505 21.04 10.54 4.29
CA ASN A 505 21.26 10.83 5.69
C ASN A 505 20.26 11.89 6.19
N PHE A 506 18.97 11.69 5.88
CA PHE A 506 17.89 12.55 6.36
C PHE A 506 16.57 11.78 6.56
N ALA A 507 15.67 12.35 7.35
CA ALA A 507 14.25 12.02 7.40
C ALA A 507 13.43 13.24 6.95
N LEU A 508 12.24 13.01 6.41
CA LEU A 508 11.35 14.06 5.90
C LEU A 508 10.05 14.10 6.69
N ILE A 509 9.65 15.30 7.09
CA ILE A 509 8.28 15.62 7.52
C ILE A 509 7.66 16.63 6.55
N GLU A 510 6.41 16.39 6.17
CA GLU A 510 5.65 17.20 5.24
C GLU A 510 4.43 17.79 5.94
N LEU A 511 4.22 19.10 5.80
CA LEU A 511 3.13 19.85 6.40
C LEU A 511 2.17 20.38 5.34
N PRO A 512 0.84 20.30 5.55
CA PRO A 512 0.19 19.86 6.80
C PRO A 512 0.23 18.35 7.00
N LEU A 513 0.34 17.92 8.26
CA LEU A 513 0.30 16.51 8.64
C LEU A 513 -1.15 16.05 8.75
N HIS A 514 -1.61 15.21 7.83
CA HIS A 514 -2.94 14.63 7.86
C HIS A 514 -2.93 13.35 8.70
N SER A 515 -3.82 13.29 9.68
CA SER A 515 -4.02 12.10 10.51
C SER A 515 -5.50 11.88 10.79
N ALA A 516 -5.90 10.63 10.96
CA ALA A 516 -7.26 10.26 11.37
C ALA A 516 -7.74 11.12 12.57
N PRO A 517 -8.99 11.64 12.55
CA PRO A 517 -10.09 11.26 11.66
C PRO A 517 -10.17 12.05 10.33
N ALA A 518 -9.21 12.93 10.03
CA ALA A 518 -9.17 13.61 8.74
C ALA A 518 -8.87 12.63 7.60
N LEU A 519 -9.23 12.99 6.37
CA LEU A 519 -8.88 12.19 5.19
C LEU A 519 -7.37 12.23 4.98
N GLU A 520 -6.74 11.06 5.01
CA GLU A 520 -5.28 10.88 4.92
C GLU A 520 -4.79 10.67 3.47
N TYR A 521 -5.59 11.00 2.44
CA TYR A 521 -5.21 10.84 1.04
C TYR A 521 -3.89 11.55 0.64
N PRO A 522 -3.58 12.76 1.15
CA PRO A 522 -2.27 13.38 0.89
C PRO A 522 -1.10 12.53 1.37
N GLU A 523 -1.21 11.88 2.53
CA GLU A 523 -0.15 11.01 3.06
C GLU A 523 0.15 9.83 2.15
N VAL A 524 -0.87 9.27 1.49
CA VAL A 524 -0.66 8.17 0.54
C VAL A 524 0.11 8.61 -0.71
N LYS A 525 -0.10 9.85 -1.17
CA LYS A 525 0.69 10.44 -2.26
C LYS A 525 2.15 10.66 -1.84
N ARG A 526 2.38 11.16 -0.63
CA ARG A 526 3.72 11.35 -0.04
C ARG A 526 4.46 10.01 0.09
N MET A 527 3.77 8.96 0.54
CA MET A 527 4.31 7.59 0.55
C MET A 527 4.66 7.10 -0.86
N TYR A 528 3.77 7.29 -1.84
CA TYR A 528 4.04 6.93 -3.22
C TYR A 528 5.26 7.69 -3.79
N ALA A 529 5.39 8.99 -3.50
CA ALA A 529 6.55 9.79 -3.87
C ALA A 529 7.85 9.28 -3.25
N SER A 530 7.82 8.85 -1.98
CA SER A 530 9.00 8.29 -1.29
C SER A 530 9.61 7.08 -1.97
N THR A 531 8.87 6.37 -2.83
CA THR A 531 9.43 5.25 -3.63
C THR A 531 10.51 5.68 -4.63
N LEU A 532 10.71 6.99 -4.85
CA LEU A 532 11.80 7.53 -5.67
C LEU A 532 13.18 7.33 -5.01
N GLY A 533 13.29 7.54 -3.70
CA GLY A 533 14.56 7.50 -2.97
C GLY A 533 14.54 6.70 -1.67
N TRP A 534 13.39 6.14 -1.30
CA TRP A 534 13.14 5.40 -0.06
C TRP A 534 13.53 6.16 1.21
N TRP A 535 13.41 7.50 1.19
CA TRP A 535 13.71 8.31 2.36
C TRP A 535 12.71 8.00 3.49
N PRO A 536 13.16 8.00 4.75
CA PRO A 536 12.29 7.85 5.91
C PRO A 536 11.31 9.03 6.03
N LEU A 537 10.01 8.73 5.98
CA LEU A 537 8.93 9.68 6.22
C LEU A 537 8.48 9.62 7.68
N ILE A 538 8.40 10.77 8.33
CA ILE A 538 7.74 10.94 9.64
C ILE A 538 6.22 10.80 9.46
N ASN A 539 5.74 11.28 8.32
CA ASN A 539 4.40 11.09 7.78
C ASN A 539 4.08 9.61 7.53
N GLY A 540 2.80 9.32 7.27
CA GLY A 540 2.41 8.00 6.78
C GLY A 540 0.90 7.76 6.79
N TYR A 541 0.51 6.73 6.06
CA TYR A 541 -0.84 6.18 6.02
C TYR A 541 -0.73 4.66 6.06
N SER A 542 -1.60 4.01 6.83
CA SER A 542 -1.60 2.56 6.96
C SER A 542 -2.97 2.08 7.44
N GLY A 543 -3.11 0.78 7.67
CA GLY A 543 -4.36 0.23 8.17
C GLY A 543 -4.74 0.75 9.57
N TYR A 544 -3.82 1.37 10.31
CA TYR A 544 -4.12 2.19 11.47
C TYR A 544 -3.12 3.33 11.61
N THR A 545 -3.56 4.41 12.26
CA THR A 545 -2.75 5.59 12.55
C THR A 545 -2.18 5.46 13.97
N PRO A 546 -0.84 5.44 14.15
CA PRO A 546 -0.23 5.29 15.48
C PRO A 546 -0.62 6.43 16.42
N ALA A 547 -0.72 6.15 17.73
CA ALA A 547 -1.15 7.14 18.73
C ALA A 547 -0.29 8.43 18.77
N ARG A 548 0.98 8.33 18.35
CA ARG A 548 1.87 9.49 18.18
C ARG A 548 1.37 10.47 17.12
N GLN A 549 0.76 10.00 16.05
CA GLN A 549 0.50 10.83 14.86
C GLN A 549 -0.58 11.90 15.11
N PRO A 550 -1.74 11.62 15.74
CA PRO A 550 -2.70 12.67 16.07
C PRO A 550 -2.14 13.71 17.05
N ILE A 551 -1.30 13.29 18.00
CA ILE A 551 -0.64 14.20 18.96
C ILE A 551 0.35 15.11 18.22
N LEU A 552 1.12 14.54 17.29
CA LEU A 552 2.06 15.30 16.47
C LEU A 552 1.32 16.25 15.53
N ALA A 553 0.25 15.80 14.87
CA ALA A 553 -0.56 16.63 13.99
C ALA A 553 -1.20 17.79 14.76
N GLN A 554 -1.70 17.55 15.97
CA GLN A 554 -2.21 18.62 16.84
C GLN A 554 -1.12 19.62 17.24
N ALA A 555 0.09 19.15 17.58
CA ALA A 555 1.20 20.02 17.93
C ALA A 555 1.71 20.85 16.74
N LEU A 556 1.48 20.40 15.51
CA LEU A 556 1.91 21.06 14.27
C LEU A 556 0.76 21.79 13.56
N ALA A 557 -0.45 21.80 14.12
CA ALA A 557 -1.65 22.32 13.48
C ALA A 557 -1.57 23.84 13.25
N ASP A 558 -1.01 24.56 14.22
CA ASP A 558 -0.88 26.01 14.22
C ASP A 558 0.57 26.45 13.88
N PHE A 559 1.32 25.61 13.16
CA PHE A 559 2.66 25.95 12.70
C PHE A 559 2.64 27.29 11.93
N PRO A 560 3.51 28.26 12.25
CA PRO A 560 4.80 28.10 12.93
C PRO A 560 4.84 28.60 14.40
N ASP A 561 3.79 28.38 15.19
CA ASP A 561 3.81 28.73 16.61
C ASP A 561 4.95 28.06 17.41
N ASP A 562 5.24 28.58 18.61
CA ASP A 562 6.31 28.07 19.46
C ASP A 562 6.14 26.57 19.79
N THR A 563 4.90 26.11 19.94
CA THR A 563 4.58 24.71 20.22
C THR A 563 5.05 23.80 19.08
N ALA A 564 4.72 24.17 17.83
CA ALA A 564 5.10 23.42 16.64
C ALA A 564 6.62 23.44 16.43
N VAL A 565 7.27 24.59 16.63
CA VAL A 565 8.74 24.70 16.53
C VAL A 565 9.42 23.79 17.55
N ILE A 566 8.99 23.83 18.82
CA ILE A 566 9.54 22.97 19.88
C ILE A 566 9.33 21.49 19.55
N ALA A 567 8.16 21.12 19.02
CA ALA A 567 7.88 19.74 18.62
C ALA A 567 8.82 19.26 17.50
N LEU A 568 9.06 20.09 16.49
CA LEU A 568 9.97 19.79 15.37
C LEU A 568 11.43 19.70 15.81
N GLN A 569 11.90 20.62 16.65
CA GLN A 569 13.25 20.55 17.19
C GLN A 569 13.43 19.30 18.07
N THR A 570 12.45 19.00 18.92
CA THR A 570 12.49 17.78 19.75
C THR A 570 12.56 16.53 18.88
N LEU A 571 11.81 16.48 17.78
CA LEU A 571 11.88 15.41 16.80
C LEU A 571 13.27 15.32 16.16
N ALA A 572 13.84 16.45 15.72
CA ALA A 572 15.19 16.50 15.15
C ALA A 572 16.24 15.96 16.14
N ALA A 573 16.15 16.34 17.43
CA ALA A 573 17.04 15.87 18.48
C ALA A 573 16.97 14.35 18.68
N GLN A 574 15.75 13.79 18.66
CA GLN A 574 15.55 12.35 18.78
C GLN A 574 16.23 11.61 17.61
N LEU A 575 16.10 12.13 16.39
CA LEU A 575 16.65 11.50 15.19
C LEU A 575 18.18 11.43 15.19
N LEU A 576 18.88 12.36 15.83
CA LEU A 576 20.35 12.30 15.98
C LEU A 576 20.84 11.02 16.68
N THR A 577 19.97 10.37 17.46
CA THR A 577 20.27 9.16 18.23
C THR A 577 19.79 7.87 17.55
N VAL A 578 19.08 7.97 16.41
CA VAL A 578 18.49 6.84 15.69
C VAL A 578 19.24 6.61 14.37
N PRO A 579 19.81 5.42 14.12
CA PRO A 579 20.41 5.10 12.84
C PRO A 579 19.34 5.05 11.75
N LEU A 580 19.59 5.67 10.59
CA LEU A 580 18.68 5.62 9.46
C LEU A 580 18.74 4.26 8.74
N PRO A 581 17.66 3.84 8.07
CA PRO A 581 17.72 2.74 7.11
C PRO A 581 18.74 3.09 6.02
N THR A 582 19.63 2.17 5.68
CA THR A 582 20.57 2.35 4.55
C THR A 582 19.87 2.11 3.22
N PRO A 583 19.68 3.10 2.33
CA PRO A 583 19.21 2.80 0.99
C PRO A 583 20.39 2.37 0.10
N SER A 584 20.12 1.39 -0.75
CA SER A 584 21.00 1.05 -1.87
C SER A 584 20.44 1.72 -3.13
N VAL A 585 21.06 2.82 -3.54
CA VAL A 585 20.81 3.40 -4.86
C VAL A 585 21.72 2.70 -5.86
N SER A 586 21.15 2.01 -6.85
CA SER A 586 21.88 1.68 -8.07
C SER A 586 22.12 2.96 -8.85
N GLN A 587 23.35 3.45 -8.82
CA GLN A 587 23.78 4.64 -9.54
C GLN A 587 23.73 4.38 -11.05
N THR A 588 22.66 4.79 -11.73
CA THR A 588 22.74 5.15 -13.14
C THR A 588 22.87 6.67 -13.22
N SER A 589 24.09 7.16 -12.99
CA SER A 589 24.45 8.57 -13.20
C SER A 589 24.38 8.93 -14.68
N PRO A 590 23.73 10.05 -15.07
CA PRO A 590 24.22 10.85 -16.17
C PRO A 590 25.49 11.55 -15.64
N SER A 591 26.64 11.03 -16.06
CA SER A 591 27.94 11.64 -15.86
C SER A 591 27.93 13.06 -16.44
N ASN A 592 28.02 14.06 -15.57
CA ASN A 592 28.77 15.31 -15.74
C ASN A 592 28.34 16.27 -14.63
N TYR A 593 29.09 16.30 -13.52
CA TYR A 593 29.37 17.47 -12.67
C TYR A 593 30.17 16.92 -11.47
N GLN A 594 31.41 16.56 -11.75
CA GLN A 594 32.36 16.13 -10.75
C GLN A 594 33.56 17.05 -10.89
N ASN A 595 33.74 17.92 -9.90
CA ASN A 595 34.97 18.55 -9.42
C ASN A 595 34.67 19.96 -8.91
N THR A 596 34.62 20.11 -7.59
CA THR A 596 35.38 21.07 -6.75
C THR A 596 34.67 21.25 -5.40
N PHE A 597 34.87 20.32 -4.45
CA PHE A 597 34.53 20.52 -3.03
C PHE A 597 35.50 19.79 -2.08
N ASP A 598 36.75 19.57 -2.50
CA ASP A 598 37.80 18.98 -1.66
C ASP A 598 38.84 20.05 -1.29
N SER A 599 38.48 21.01 -0.43
CA SER A 599 39.44 21.72 0.44
C SER A 599 38.75 22.71 1.37
N LEU A 600 38.09 22.25 2.45
CA LEU A 600 37.81 23.08 3.63
C LEU A 600 37.52 22.22 4.89
N ASN A 601 38.07 21.01 4.95
CA ASN A 601 38.06 20.17 6.15
C ASN A 601 39.40 20.29 6.88
N SER A 602 39.65 21.43 7.54
CA SER A 602 40.64 21.48 8.63
C SER A 602 40.42 22.70 9.51
N THR A 603 39.54 22.59 10.51
CA THR A 603 39.87 22.73 11.94
C THR A 603 38.59 22.78 12.79
N ASN A 604 38.49 21.82 13.73
CA ASN A 604 37.59 21.81 14.89
C ASN A 604 36.06 21.77 14.68
N ALA A 605 35.57 20.92 13.78
CA ALA A 605 34.21 20.39 13.91
C ALA A 605 34.28 19.05 14.66
N MET A 606 33.55 18.93 15.77
CA MET A 606 33.28 17.62 16.38
C MET A 606 32.74 16.66 15.30
N ASN A 607 33.17 15.42 15.41
CA ASN A 607 32.92 14.29 14.53
C ASN A 607 31.39 13.95 14.41
N THR A 608 30.59 14.75 13.70
CA THR A 608 29.13 14.57 13.51
C THR A 608 28.74 14.04 12.12
N ASN A 609 29.67 13.49 11.36
CA ASN A 609 29.46 13.06 9.96
C ASN A 609 28.45 11.92 9.73
N ASN A 610 27.76 11.42 10.77
CA ASN A 610 26.78 10.32 10.64
C ASN A 610 25.41 10.64 11.26
N SER A 611 25.14 11.87 11.70
CA SER A 611 23.84 12.20 12.27
C SER A 611 22.84 12.56 11.17
N PRO A 612 21.62 12.01 11.19
CA PRO A 612 20.64 12.30 10.16
C PRO A 612 20.00 13.66 10.32
N TRP A 613 19.80 14.35 9.19
CA TRP A 613 19.07 15.61 9.14
C TRP A 613 17.57 15.38 9.20
N LEU A 614 16.82 16.36 9.70
CA LEU A 614 15.37 16.41 9.54
C LEU A 614 15.03 17.52 8.56
N TYR A 615 14.39 17.16 7.45
CA TYR A 615 13.87 18.11 6.48
C TYR A 615 12.38 18.31 6.70
N LEU A 616 11.96 19.56 6.54
CA LEU A 616 10.57 20.02 6.62
C LEU A 616 10.17 20.56 5.24
N LEU A 617 9.23 19.90 4.58
CA LEU A 617 8.59 20.40 3.38
C LEU A 617 7.20 20.94 3.74
N ILE A 618 6.92 22.16 3.32
CA ILE A 618 5.66 22.85 3.62
C ILE A 618 4.92 23.04 2.32
N HIS A 619 3.64 22.66 2.33
CA HIS A 619 2.69 22.79 1.23
C HIS A 619 1.62 23.84 1.56
N PRO A 620 1.88 25.15 1.35
CA PRO A 620 0.92 26.21 1.68
C PRO A 620 -0.37 26.13 0.85
N GLY A 621 -0.36 25.37 -0.25
CA GLY A 621 -1.55 25.10 -1.06
C GLY A 621 -2.47 24.01 -0.51
N GLU A 622 -2.05 23.27 0.52
CA GLU A 622 -2.81 22.18 1.12
C GLU A 622 -3.52 22.63 2.41
N ALA A 623 -4.83 22.41 2.49
CA ALA A 623 -5.59 22.70 3.70
C ALA A 623 -5.08 21.85 4.89
N PRO A 624 -4.98 22.40 6.11
CA PRO A 624 -5.57 23.66 6.56
C PRO A 624 -4.69 24.91 6.39
N PHE A 625 -3.52 24.85 5.72
CA PHE A 625 -2.72 26.07 5.51
C PHE A 625 -3.49 27.09 4.66
N ASP A 626 -3.36 28.37 5.01
CA ASP A 626 -3.74 29.48 4.15
C ASP A 626 -2.49 30.00 3.43
N ARG A 627 -2.43 29.79 2.12
CA ARG A 627 -1.33 30.27 1.28
C ARG A 627 -1.06 31.76 1.46
N THR A 628 -2.10 32.57 1.61
CA THR A 628 -1.98 34.02 1.77
C THR A 628 -1.33 34.37 3.10
N GLN A 629 -1.79 33.73 4.18
CA GLN A 629 -1.21 33.92 5.51
C GLN A 629 0.26 33.47 5.53
N TRP A 630 0.54 32.33 4.90
CA TRP A 630 1.89 31.80 4.77
C TRP A 630 2.83 32.80 4.09
N GLU A 631 2.46 33.27 2.90
CA GLU A 631 3.31 34.15 2.08
C GLU A 631 3.48 35.55 2.71
N THR A 632 2.53 36.02 3.52
CA THR A 632 2.55 37.37 4.10
C THR A 632 3.14 37.44 5.50
N VAL A 633 2.98 36.39 6.32
CA VAL A 633 3.33 36.42 7.74
C VAL A 633 4.16 35.19 8.14
N ASP A 634 3.60 33.99 8.02
CA ASP A 634 4.13 32.81 8.70
C ASP A 634 5.50 32.37 8.15
N ARG A 635 5.69 32.44 6.82
CA ARG A 635 6.98 32.15 6.17
C ARG A 635 8.10 32.98 6.79
N TRP A 636 7.84 34.25 7.04
CA TRP A 636 8.85 35.16 7.60
C TRP A 636 9.17 34.85 9.06
N GLN A 637 8.22 34.32 9.83
CA GLN A 637 8.49 33.83 11.18
C GLN A 637 9.40 32.60 11.14
N VAL A 638 9.17 31.67 10.21
CA VAL A 638 10.00 30.48 10.02
C VAL A 638 11.40 30.83 9.56
N GLU A 639 11.53 31.67 8.52
CA GLU A 639 12.83 32.05 7.96
C GLU A 639 13.68 32.89 8.91
N ARG A 640 13.08 33.56 9.91
CA ARG A 640 13.81 34.27 10.96
C ARG A 640 14.16 33.38 12.15
N ASN A 641 13.42 32.31 12.35
CA ASN A 641 13.63 31.42 13.48
C ASN A 641 14.92 30.58 13.29
N PRO A 642 15.87 30.62 14.24
CA PRO A 642 17.15 29.92 14.13
C PRO A 642 17.02 28.39 14.06
N ALA A 643 15.84 27.85 14.37
CA ALA A 643 15.54 26.42 14.25
C ALA A 643 15.48 25.94 12.80
N PHE A 644 15.29 26.83 11.82
CA PHE A 644 15.11 26.45 10.42
C PHE A 644 16.17 27.08 9.54
N ARG A 645 16.69 26.30 8.59
CA ARG A 645 17.54 26.78 7.51
C ARG A 645 16.80 26.59 6.18
N PRO A 646 16.50 27.65 5.41
CA PRO A 646 15.89 27.50 4.10
C PRO A 646 16.84 26.76 3.14
N LEU A 647 16.30 25.79 2.42
CA LEU A 647 17.02 25.01 1.41
C LEU A 647 16.56 25.32 -0.02
N GLY A 648 15.28 25.66 -0.19
CA GLY A 648 14.74 26.04 -1.50
C GLY A 648 13.22 26.22 -1.51
N GLN A 649 12.72 26.74 -2.63
CA GLN A 649 11.30 26.87 -2.94
C GLN A 649 11.03 26.14 -4.26
N PHE A 650 9.96 25.33 -4.29
CA PHE A 650 9.61 24.44 -5.40
C PHE A 650 8.12 24.59 -5.72
N ASP A 651 7.77 25.25 -6.82
CA ASP A 651 6.38 25.45 -7.28
C ASP A 651 5.38 25.96 -6.20
N GLY A 652 5.87 26.81 -5.30
CA GLY A 652 5.07 27.38 -4.21
C GLY A 652 5.18 26.64 -2.88
N ASP A 653 5.88 25.51 -2.85
CA ASP A 653 6.22 24.77 -1.63
C ASP A 653 7.62 25.13 -1.14
N TYR A 654 7.84 25.00 0.17
CA TYR A 654 9.04 25.51 0.82
C TYR A 654 9.74 24.41 1.59
N LEU A 655 11.04 24.26 1.35
CA LEU A 655 11.87 23.22 1.95
C LEU A 655 12.86 23.83 2.94
N TYR A 656 12.87 23.30 4.16
CA TYR A 656 13.73 23.73 5.27
C TYR A 656 14.48 22.53 5.87
N GLN A 657 15.67 22.80 6.40
CA GLN A 657 16.38 21.92 7.31
C GLN A 657 16.10 22.34 8.75
N ILE A 658 15.66 21.40 9.59
CA ILE A 658 15.41 21.62 11.01
C ILE A 658 16.70 21.37 11.81
N LEU A 659 17.04 22.32 12.66
CA LEU A 659 18.19 22.27 13.56
C LEU A 659 17.74 21.84 14.97
N PRO A 660 18.47 20.92 15.64
CA PRO A 660 18.12 20.43 16.97
C PRO A 660 18.13 21.55 18.04
N PRO A 661 17.41 21.38 19.17
CA PRO A 661 17.48 22.28 20.31
C PRO A 661 18.89 22.19 20.89
N ASN A 662 19.60 23.32 20.94
CA ASN A 662 21.06 23.46 21.12
C ASN A 662 21.92 23.27 19.86
N SER A 663 21.66 24.01 18.79
CA SER A 663 22.75 24.40 17.90
C SER A 663 23.44 25.63 18.50
N ASP A 664 24.67 25.52 18.98
CA ASP A 664 25.54 26.60 19.52
C ASP A 664 25.82 27.77 18.54
N ARG A 665 24.96 28.01 17.56
CA ARG A 665 25.16 28.92 16.43
C ARG A 665 25.14 30.40 16.82
N PHE A 666 24.57 30.74 17.98
CA PHE A 666 24.43 32.13 18.47
C PHE A 666 24.77 32.30 19.96
N THR A 667 25.40 31.31 20.61
CA THR A 667 25.87 31.41 22.00
C THR A 667 27.24 32.08 22.11
N ALA A 668 27.94 32.26 20.98
CA ALA A 668 29.15 33.06 20.89
C ALA A 668 28.83 34.56 21.07
N PRO A 669 29.79 35.38 21.56
CA PRO A 669 29.64 36.82 21.57
C PRO A 669 29.28 37.37 20.19
N PRO A 670 28.42 38.40 20.09
CA PRO A 670 28.04 38.99 18.80
C PRO A 670 29.28 39.46 18.04
N LEU A 671 29.28 39.30 16.71
CA LEU A 671 30.35 39.78 15.83
C LEU A 671 30.57 41.29 15.97
N ALA A 672 29.48 42.03 16.13
CA ALA A 672 29.48 43.45 16.47
C ALA A 672 28.16 43.83 17.16
N THR A 673 28.20 44.89 17.95
CA THR A 673 27.01 45.51 18.53
C THR A 673 26.85 46.95 18.03
N PHE A 674 25.61 47.42 17.93
CA PHE A 674 25.27 48.69 17.31
C PHE A 674 24.35 49.54 18.20
N GLY A 675 24.52 50.86 18.09
CA GLY A 675 23.80 51.87 18.86
C GLY A 675 24.52 52.28 20.14
N PRO A 676 24.16 53.43 20.74
CA PRO A 676 24.81 53.95 21.96
C PRO A 676 24.73 52.99 23.13
N ASP A 677 23.64 52.23 23.23
CA ASP A 677 23.38 51.24 24.29
C ASP A 677 23.74 49.80 23.88
N GLN A 678 24.32 49.60 22.68
CA GLN A 678 24.72 48.29 22.15
C GLN A 678 23.57 47.26 22.15
N THR A 679 22.35 47.70 21.82
CA THR A 679 21.14 46.88 21.92
C THR A 679 20.91 46.03 20.67
N ILE A 680 21.48 46.40 19.52
CA ILE A 680 21.35 45.66 18.26
C ILE A 680 22.61 44.84 18.04
N HIS A 681 22.47 43.53 17.95
CA HIS A 681 23.59 42.58 17.89
C HIS A 681 23.61 41.93 16.52
N LEU A 682 24.76 41.98 15.83
CA LEU A 682 25.03 41.14 14.67
C LEU A 682 25.66 39.85 15.18
N LEU A 683 24.91 38.76 15.12
CA LEU A 683 25.29 37.49 15.74
C LEU A 683 26.15 36.63 14.82
N ALA A 684 25.79 36.55 13.53
CA ALA A 684 26.49 35.75 12.54
C ALA A 684 26.22 36.26 11.11
N PHE A 685 26.94 35.72 10.13
CA PHE A 685 26.65 35.90 8.71
C PHE A 685 26.90 34.61 7.92
N SER A 686 26.31 34.51 6.73
CA SER A 686 26.56 33.44 5.77
C SER A 686 26.55 33.99 4.34
N LEU A 687 27.50 33.57 3.51
CA LEU A 687 27.55 33.87 2.07
C LEU A 687 27.10 32.65 1.29
N THR A 688 26.14 32.83 0.38
CA THR A 688 25.60 31.76 -0.48
C THR A 688 25.77 32.14 -1.95
N SER A 689 26.29 31.21 -2.75
CA SER A 689 26.35 31.35 -4.22
C SER A 689 25.04 30.93 -4.87
N PRO A 690 24.65 31.53 -6.01
CA PRO A 690 23.38 31.24 -6.65
C PRO A 690 23.34 29.79 -7.17
N THR A 691 22.24 29.10 -6.88
CA THR A 691 21.81 27.90 -7.61
C THR A 691 21.48 28.28 -9.06
N PRO A 692 21.67 27.38 -10.05
CA PRO A 692 21.38 27.69 -11.45
C PRO A 692 19.88 27.98 -11.65
N PRO A 693 19.52 28.83 -12.63
CA PRO A 693 18.13 29.23 -12.85
C PRO A 693 17.24 28.07 -13.29
N ASN A 694 16.02 28.09 -12.77
CA ASN A 694 14.89 27.24 -13.13
C ASN A 694 14.65 27.26 -14.68
N PRO A 695 14.41 26.12 -15.37
CA PRO A 695 14.34 26.07 -16.85
C PRO A 695 13.15 26.79 -17.49
N ILE A 696 12.26 27.44 -16.73
CA ILE A 696 10.94 27.85 -17.22
C ILE A 696 10.89 29.27 -17.83
N ASN A 697 11.93 30.10 -17.67
CA ASN A 697 11.93 31.48 -18.21
C ASN A 697 12.80 31.71 -19.46
N ALA A 698 13.10 30.68 -20.26
CA ALA A 698 13.92 30.82 -21.47
C ALA A 698 13.17 31.35 -22.72
N PHE A 699 11.89 31.73 -22.61
CA PHE A 699 11.15 32.34 -23.72
C PHE A 699 10.36 33.55 -23.22
N ASN A 700 11.00 34.72 -23.29
CA ASN A 700 10.46 36.09 -23.26
C ASN A 700 11.11 37.03 -22.23
N SER A 701 12.42 37.27 -22.36
CA SER A 701 12.99 38.59 -22.06
C SER A 701 14.40 38.70 -22.64
N THR A 702 14.60 39.64 -23.56
CA THR A 702 15.93 40.08 -24.00
C THR A 702 16.49 41.09 -22.99
N ASN A 703 16.80 40.64 -21.77
CA ASN A 703 17.66 41.35 -20.83
C ASN A 703 18.46 40.30 -20.04
N SER A 704 19.77 40.48 -20.04
CA SER A 704 20.78 39.55 -19.55
C SER A 704 20.58 39.06 -18.11
N LEU A 705 20.78 37.76 -17.96
CA LEU A 705 21.06 37.00 -16.73
C LEU A 705 22.09 37.71 -15.83
N ASN A 706 21.76 37.94 -14.56
CA ASN A 706 22.75 38.12 -13.50
C ASN A 706 22.41 37.18 -12.33
N SER A 707 23.24 36.15 -12.16
CA SER A 707 23.25 35.26 -11.00
C SER A 707 23.96 35.96 -9.84
N THR A 708 23.22 36.56 -8.90
CA THR A 708 23.81 37.30 -7.78
C THR A 708 24.07 36.41 -6.57
N ASN A 709 25.30 36.44 -6.04
CA ASN A 709 25.61 35.92 -4.70
C ASN A 709 24.77 36.65 -3.64
N SER A 710 24.43 36.00 -2.52
CA SER A 710 23.68 36.62 -1.43
C SER A 710 24.42 36.53 -0.10
N LEU A 711 24.27 37.57 0.72
CA LEU A 711 24.75 37.67 2.09
C LEU A 711 23.56 37.57 3.03
N THR A 712 23.56 36.57 3.88
CA THR A 712 22.59 36.41 4.97
C THR A 712 23.21 36.93 6.27
N LEU A 713 22.55 37.87 6.92
CA LEU A 713 22.92 38.45 8.21
C LEU A 713 21.95 37.94 9.29
N PHE A 714 22.48 37.68 10.48
CA PHE A 714 21.67 37.25 11.62
C PHE A 714 21.75 38.31 12.72
N TRP A 715 20.66 39.00 12.96
CA TRP A 715 20.57 40.05 13.96
C TRP A 715 19.81 39.58 15.19
N GLN A 716 20.00 40.25 16.33
CA GLN A 716 19.14 40.13 17.50
C GLN A 716 19.09 41.44 18.24
N SER A 717 17.95 41.77 18.83
CA SER A 717 17.86 42.92 19.74
C SER A 717 17.77 42.49 21.20
N THR A 718 18.46 43.18 22.09
CA THR A 718 18.39 42.95 23.55
C THR A 718 17.42 43.89 24.26
N ALA A 719 16.87 44.90 23.57
CA ALA A 719 15.88 45.84 24.09
C ALA A 719 15.00 46.39 22.95
N PRO A 720 13.75 46.84 23.20
CA PRO A 720 12.91 47.38 22.14
C PRO A 720 13.57 48.52 21.36
N ILE A 721 13.40 48.53 20.04
CA ILE A 721 13.95 49.55 19.14
C ILE A 721 12.79 50.45 18.71
N SER A 722 12.93 51.77 18.84
CA SER A 722 11.87 52.73 18.46
C SER A 722 12.08 53.39 17.09
N THR A 723 13.22 53.15 16.46
CA THR A 723 13.61 53.78 15.19
C THR A 723 13.77 52.70 14.12
N ASN A 724 13.30 52.97 12.91
CA ASN A 724 13.49 52.10 11.75
C ASN A 724 14.81 52.42 11.03
N TYR A 725 15.79 51.54 11.15
CA TYR A 725 17.12 51.69 10.59
C TYR A 725 17.27 50.97 9.26
N THR A 726 18.12 51.51 8.39
CA THR A 726 18.53 50.89 7.12
C THR A 726 19.91 50.25 7.30
N ILE A 727 20.12 49.09 6.68
CA ILE A 727 21.40 48.38 6.72
C ILE A 727 22.20 48.79 5.50
N PHE A 728 23.47 49.16 5.69
CA PHE A 728 24.41 49.36 4.59
C PHE A 728 25.35 48.17 4.48
N ILE A 729 25.65 47.77 3.26
CA ILE A 729 26.57 46.67 2.95
C ILE A 729 27.52 47.16 1.87
N HIS A 730 28.77 47.41 2.23
CA HIS A 730 29.78 47.93 1.31
C HIS A 730 30.86 46.89 1.06
N LEU A 731 31.03 46.47 -0.20
CA LEU A 731 32.10 45.59 -0.63
C LEU A 731 33.34 46.44 -0.93
N ARG A 732 34.41 46.26 -0.16
CA ARG A 732 35.61 47.10 -0.22
C ARG A 732 36.82 46.32 -0.74
N ALA A 733 37.64 46.98 -1.55
CA ALA A 733 38.93 46.47 -1.98
C ALA A 733 40.02 46.72 -0.92
N ALA A 734 41.20 46.11 -1.10
CA ALA A 734 42.34 46.25 -0.18
C ALA A 734 42.85 47.71 -0.03
N ASP A 735 42.54 48.59 -0.99
CA ASP A 735 42.81 50.02 -0.94
C ASP A 735 41.80 50.82 -0.09
N GLY A 736 40.78 50.15 0.46
CA GLY A 736 39.74 50.71 1.32
C GLY A 736 38.55 51.34 0.60
N PHE A 737 38.60 51.46 -0.74
CA PHE A 737 37.51 52.03 -1.54
C PHE A 737 36.37 51.03 -1.73
N VAL A 738 35.14 51.55 -1.69
CA VAL A 738 33.93 50.77 -1.98
C VAL A 738 33.87 50.48 -3.48
N ARG A 739 33.82 49.20 -3.84
CA ARG A 739 33.67 48.72 -5.22
C ARG A 739 32.21 48.53 -5.59
N SER A 740 31.40 48.08 -4.62
CA SER A 740 29.97 47.90 -4.78
C SER A 740 29.25 48.02 -3.43
N GLN A 741 27.96 48.33 -3.45
CA GLN A 741 27.14 48.48 -2.25
C GLN A 741 25.73 47.94 -2.42
N ALA A 742 25.12 47.47 -1.33
CA ALA A 742 23.78 46.89 -1.27
C ALA A 742 23.05 47.39 -0.03
N ASP A 743 22.69 48.67 -0.04
CA ASP A 743 22.01 49.30 1.09
C ASP A 743 20.50 49.09 0.99
N GLY A 744 19.87 48.69 2.09
CA GLY A 744 18.45 48.37 2.08
C GLY A 744 17.85 48.19 3.48
N PRO A 745 16.52 48.34 3.59
CA PRO A 745 15.82 48.06 4.83
C PRO A 745 15.95 46.56 5.18
N PRO A 746 15.98 46.20 6.47
CA PRO A 746 16.06 44.81 6.89
C PRO A 746 14.88 43.99 6.33
N VAL A 747 15.18 42.75 5.97
CA VAL A 747 14.25 41.77 5.42
C VAL A 747 13.45 42.33 4.25
N SER A 748 14.13 43.07 3.36
CA SER A 748 13.52 43.69 2.17
C SER A 748 12.29 44.54 2.47
N ALA A 749 12.34 45.33 3.55
CA ALA A 749 11.26 46.16 4.09
C ALA A 749 10.06 45.42 4.69
N ALA A 750 10.03 44.08 4.65
CA ALA A 750 8.93 43.31 5.24
C ALA A 750 8.91 43.35 6.77
N TYR A 751 10.05 43.63 7.41
CA TYR A 751 10.15 43.70 8.88
C TYR A 751 11.17 44.73 9.37
N PRO A 752 10.74 45.99 9.50
CA PRO A 752 11.58 47.09 9.94
C PRO A 752 12.08 46.92 11.39
N THR A 753 13.21 47.56 11.73
CA THR A 753 13.88 47.33 13.03
C THR A 753 13.04 47.71 14.25
N ASP A 754 12.10 48.64 14.10
CA ASP A 754 11.18 49.08 15.16
C ASP A 754 10.14 48.03 15.55
N ARG A 755 10.04 46.93 14.79
CA ARG A 755 9.14 45.80 15.06
C ARG A 755 9.85 44.57 15.63
N TRP A 756 11.18 44.57 15.72
CA TRP A 756 11.93 43.43 16.23
C TRP A 756 11.60 43.17 17.70
N LEU A 757 11.30 41.91 18.03
CA LEU A 757 11.05 41.50 19.40
C LEU A 757 12.37 41.30 20.15
N VAL A 758 12.34 41.53 21.47
CA VAL A 758 13.50 41.34 22.33
C VAL A 758 13.88 39.86 22.33
N ARG A 759 15.16 39.58 22.04
CA ARG A 759 15.79 38.24 21.88
C ARG A 759 15.35 37.45 20.65
N GLU A 760 14.55 38.02 19.76
CA GLU A 760 14.27 37.43 18.44
C GLU A 760 15.53 37.44 17.58
N ILE A 761 15.79 36.34 16.86
CA ILE A 761 16.85 36.31 15.84
C ILE A 761 16.20 36.69 14.51
N ILE A 762 16.81 37.63 13.80
CA ILE A 762 16.33 38.15 12.52
C ILE A 762 17.30 37.70 11.45
N GLN A 763 16.86 36.79 10.59
CA GLN A 763 17.58 36.45 9.37
C GLN A 763 17.25 37.47 8.28
N ASP A 764 18.29 38.06 7.70
CA ASP A 764 18.19 39.15 6.76
C ASP A 764 19.07 38.91 5.53
N ILE A 765 18.45 38.70 4.37
CA ILE A 765 19.13 38.26 3.14
C ILE A 765 19.27 39.44 2.19
N HIS A 766 20.51 39.74 1.80
CA HIS A 766 20.87 40.81 0.88
C HIS A 766 21.54 40.25 -0.38
N PRO A 767 21.00 40.48 -1.58
CA PRO A 767 21.71 40.17 -2.82
C PRO A 767 22.93 41.09 -2.96
N LEU A 768 24.07 40.53 -3.30
CA LEU A 768 25.32 41.27 -3.49
C LEU A 768 25.53 41.57 -4.99
N PRO A 769 25.56 42.86 -5.38
CA PRO A 769 25.74 43.26 -6.77
C PRO A 769 27.23 43.35 -7.11
N ALA A 770 27.93 42.22 -7.15
CA ALA A 770 29.32 42.16 -7.60
C ALA A 770 29.54 41.04 -8.61
N ASP A 771 30.03 41.43 -9.78
CA ASP A 771 30.34 40.51 -10.89
C ASP A 771 31.68 39.78 -10.69
N ASP A 772 32.58 40.33 -9.87
CA ASP A 772 33.90 39.78 -9.56
C ASP A 772 34.28 40.01 -8.08
N PHE A 773 34.23 38.95 -7.28
CA PHE A 773 34.60 38.98 -5.86
C PHE A 773 36.12 38.94 -5.63
N SER A 774 36.95 38.70 -6.66
CA SER A 774 38.41 38.62 -6.51
C SER A 774 39.06 39.96 -6.14
N GLN A 775 38.35 41.07 -6.38
CA GLN A 775 38.80 42.42 -6.05
C GLN A 775 38.29 42.92 -4.69
N ILE A 776 37.53 42.10 -3.96
CA ILE A 776 36.94 42.45 -2.67
C ILE A 776 37.77 41.81 -1.55
N ASP A 777 38.30 42.64 -0.66
CA ASP A 777 39.10 42.22 0.50
C ASP A 777 38.20 41.95 1.71
N HIS A 778 37.22 42.82 1.95
CA HIS A 778 36.28 42.69 3.06
C HIS A 778 34.93 43.36 2.78
N ILE A 779 33.90 42.94 3.51
CA ILE A 779 32.55 43.50 3.49
C ILE A 779 32.34 44.31 4.77
N ALA A 780 31.96 45.59 4.63
CA ALA A 780 31.65 46.47 5.75
C ALA A 780 30.12 46.58 5.93
N ILE A 781 29.64 46.29 7.14
CA ILE A 781 28.21 46.25 7.47
C ILE A 781 27.92 47.19 8.63
N GLY A 782 26.84 47.96 8.53
CA GLY A 782 26.32 48.69 9.68
C GLY A 782 24.90 49.17 9.47
N LEU A 783 24.42 49.93 10.44
CA LEU A 783 23.06 50.50 10.43
C LEU A 783 23.14 52.02 10.39
N TYR A 784 22.18 52.64 9.71
CA TYR A 784 22.01 54.09 9.73
C TYR A 784 20.53 54.46 9.76
N ASP A 785 20.25 55.64 10.29
CA ASP A 785 18.93 56.24 10.21
C ASP A 785 18.75 56.86 8.82
N GLN A 786 17.75 56.39 8.07
CA GLN A 786 17.54 56.82 6.69
C GLN A 786 17.11 58.29 6.57
N VAL A 787 16.45 58.84 7.60
CA VAL A 787 15.95 60.22 7.62
C VAL A 787 17.10 61.19 7.87
N THR A 788 17.96 60.86 8.84
CA THR A 788 19.08 61.74 9.22
C THR A 788 20.38 61.45 8.47
N GLY A 789 20.51 60.27 7.87
CA GLY A 789 21.74 59.77 7.26
C GLY A 789 22.83 59.38 8.28
N GLN A 790 22.54 59.44 9.58
CA GLN A 790 23.51 59.20 10.63
C GLN A 790 23.71 57.70 10.88
N ARG A 791 24.96 57.23 10.85
CA ARG A 791 25.33 55.85 11.20
C ARG A 791 25.24 55.61 12.71
N LEU A 792 24.82 54.40 13.07
CA LEU A 792 24.80 53.95 14.46
C LEU A 792 26.20 53.59 14.89
N PRO A 793 26.67 54.06 16.07
CA PRO A 793 27.94 53.62 16.63
C PRO A 793 28.04 52.09 16.66
N ALA A 794 29.12 51.53 16.12
CA ALA A 794 29.35 50.08 16.11
C ALA A 794 30.53 49.70 17.02
N PHE A 795 30.47 48.55 17.70
CA PHE A 795 31.47 48.10 18.66
C PHE A 795 31.91 46.65 18.44
N ASP A 796 33.18 46.35 18.73
CA ASP A 796 33.74 45.00 18.70
C ASP A 796 33.30 44.15 19.92
N THR A 797 33.66 42.87 19.93
CA THR A 797 33.40 41.93 21.05
C THR A 797 34.01 42.35 22.40
N LYS A 798 34.91 43.36 22.41
CA LYS A 798 35.54 43.92 23.61
C LYS A 798 34.99 45.31 23.96
N GLY A 799 33.93 45.75 23.30
CA GLY A 799 33.28 47.05 23.54
C GLY A 799 34.03 48.26 22.98
N ARG A 800 34.99 48.06 22.06
CA ARG A 800 35.73 49.16 21.41
C ARG A 800 34.99 49.59 20.15
N ARG A 801 34.82 50.91 19.98
CA ARG A 801 34.14 51.47 18.81
C ARG A 801 34.91 51.16 17.53
N LEU A 802 34.20 50.66 16.53
CA LEU A 802 34.72 50.27 15.23
C LEU A 802 34.87 51.49 14.31
N VAL A 803 35.86 51.43 13.41
CA VAL A 803 36.08 52.48 12.40
C VAL A 803 34.91 52.51 11.41
N ASP A 804 34.54 53.69 10.95
CA ASP A 804 33.39 53.94 10.06
C ASP A 804 32.03 53.48 10.60
N ASP A 805 31.97 53.13 11.89
CA ASP A 805 30.82 52.49 12.54
C ASP A 805 30.34 51.25 11.77
N ALA A 806 31.30 50.43 11.30
CA ALA A 806 31.04 49.25 10.49
C ALA A 806 31.75 48.00 11.02
N ALA A 807 31.02 46.88 11.02
CA ALA A 807 31.57 45.54 11.21
C ALA A 807 32.23 45.06 9.92
N LEU A 808 33.50 44.63 10.01
CA LEU A 808 34.26 44.16 8.84
C LEU A 808 34.28 42.63 8.80
N LEU A 809 33.71 42.06 7.74
CA LEU A 809 33.74 40.64 7.45
C LEU A 809 34.83 40.37 6.40
N ARG A 810 35.85 39.59 6.75
CA ARG A 810 36.90 39.20 5.81
C ARG A 810 36.45 38.00 4.99
N LEU A 811 36.78 38.01 3.70
CA LEU A 811 36.41 36.95 2.74
C LEU A 811 37.51 35.87 2.59
N HIS A 812 38.46 35.80 3.53
CA HIS A 812 39.62 34.89 3.51
C HIS A 812 39.67 33.97 4.72
#